data_AF-A0A662UKN7-F1
#
_entry.id   AF-A0A662UKN7-F1
#
_cell.length_a   1.000
_cell.length_b   1.000
_cell.length_c   1.000
_cell.angle_alpha   90.00
_cell.angle_beta   90.00
_cell.angle_gamma   90.00
#
_symmetry.space_group_name_H-M   'P 1'
#
loop_
_entity.id
_entity.type
_entity.pdbx_description
1 polymer ?
#
loop_
_entity_poly.entity_id
_entity_poly.type
_entity_poly.pdbx_seq_one_letter_code
_entity_poly.pdbx_strand_id
1 'polypeptide(L)'
;EVRLIAEGDSENITAVNTGTIDVSAKEEGADGGFVEISGPSVIIDGNIDVTSEYGEVGTLLIDPWNFYILSYSPWWATNEDGDNYVRWWKDLPGSSFMTEGWMESFTGDIHIQALNDVFFKLGEERTWSGWTEGVYPTDHLLTLQGNNFTIEAGRHIDLGNDGIVMANGGNINLLTDVDFVSGIPLTDNGVGDIYLGSGAGLISNGGNINLVGVNINLTSLVNAGTGTVNLTAQKKILDDADRAAVDIIADTLNMSAKGIGYSCSNPYQRNDIETQVNTLNSAQARTASLYLKNFGDLYVKSASAAHNVQIEVNSNLTVGDISAASVDLDAKTGSILDDLNDTTAIRANKISLTANGNIGSTSTVGDMDAGYLDIALGGGSLSLSSKGNIYINEIASANFLTSQVTNVNTGVNAHDVFLVNSAGDITVDSAISAEDNILLAANNLNVNADISTTADDIDLIALDNVNLARNISSGDYIGITADFHSAYLGKGGDGTGTISQTAGVVGSGIEDLVLGAGSGIDLHTQVVTLEANNSKSGDITIDNIGNLTVVDSGVNNQALGGKVDINVHSDLTVASDAQITTHGGDINLTADGNVYVNNISTDRSFTGSTPPPSSGTVTITAGGNIEDNYDQNSNPDDIYDINADNIVLSAGRDIGSGSKAPIELRSNGLSIIKGNDVSLFHKGNLDFGGFSGESFSLTNAGDLTISGDITTSGDINLSVIEDPNLTINATLDSGGGDVSLSATRHILLDNFALIMTRGGNFTAQADSNNNYIGTYTMNPGSEVDTASGAATPGSVLISADDAEIYGTVFSGSGDITIAPNLDQTIGLGGGIGAFRLSDDELDNLMTTGLLTIGSSSAGDISIDDITQPGKNIALITGGKIQEQGVDFGTEIVAQSLSLQAVSGIGSGNALETEVQNLSVYNSASGNIKINNSGLLNITEVAGVAGVV
;
A
#
# COMPACT_ATOMS: atom_id res chain seq x y z
N GLU A 1 -61.29 -1.57 45.42
CA GLU A 1 -60.46 -0.64 46.20
C GLU A 1 -61.02 -0.49 47.61
N VAL A 2 -60.15 -0.52 48.62
CA VAL A 2 -60.45 -0.24 50.04
C VAL A 2 -59.43 0.77 50.55
N ARG A 3 -59.87 1.79 51.28
CA ARG A 3 -59.00 2.78 51.93
C ARG A 3 -59.30 2.85 53.42
N LEU A 4 -58.27 2.70 54.24
CA LEU A 4 -58.30 2.81 55.70
C LEU A 4 -57.41 3.98 56.11
N ILE A 5 -58.03 5.14 56.33
CA ILE A 5 -57.31 6.40 56.55
C ILE A 5 -57.57 6.88 57.98
N ALA A 6 -56.50 7.16 58.71
CA ALA A 6 -56.56 7.78 60.03
C ALA A 6 -55.97 9.21 59.95
N GLU A 7 -56.85 10.22 59.90
CA GLU A 7 -56.48 11.62 59.69
C GLU A 7 -56.24 12.39 61.01
N GLY A 8 -55.14 13.14 61.08
CA GLY A 8 -54.89 14.20 62.06
C GLY A 8 -53.41 14.40 62.40
N ASP A 9 -53.08 15.54 63.02
CA ASP A 9 -51.70 16.05 63.14
C ASP A 9 -50.89 15.49 64.33
N SER A 10 -51.38 14.45 65.02
CA SER A 10 -50.70 13.90 66.20
C SER A 10 -50.15 12.51 65.94
N GLU A 11 -48.92 12.26 66.39
CA GLU A 11 -48.23 10.95 66.36
C GLU A 11 -48.99 9.81 67.08
N ASN A 12 -50.08 10.13 67.80
CA ASN A 12 -50.94 9.16 68.50
C ASN A 12 -52.13 8.65 67.66
N ILE A 13 -52.20 9.01 66.38
CA ILE A 13 -53.26 8.56 65.47
C ILE A 13 -52.74 7.36 64.69
N THR A 14 -53.43 6.23 64.85
CA THR A 14 -53.03 4.95 64.26
C THR A 14 -54.13 4.39 63.36
N ALA A 15 -53.78 4.05 62.11
CA ALA A 15 -54.57 3.17 61.27
C ALA A 15 -54.13 1.72 61.53
N VAL A 16 -55.06 0.87 61.98
CA VAL A 16 -54.76 -0.54 62.31
C VAL A 16 -55.66 -1.46 61.50
N ASN A 17 -55.07 -2.44 60.80
CA ASN A 17 -55.78 -3.60 60.30
C ASN A 17 -55.44 -4.84 61.13
N THR A 18 -56.41 -5.36 61.89
CA THR A 18 -56.33 -6.66 62.59
C THR A 18 -57.32 -7.70 62.04
N GLY A 19 -58.05 -7.37 60.96
CA GLY A 19 -59.16 -8.18 60.41
C GLY A 19 -58.82 -8.79 59.05
N THR A 20 -59.84 -9.05 58.22
CA THR A 20 -59.64 -9.51 56.84
C THR A 20 -60.14 -8.43 55.88
N ILE A 21 -59.29 -8.05 54.92
CA ILE A 21 -59.64 -7.22 53.76
C ILE A 21 -59.44 -8.10 52.53
N ASP A 22 -60.52 -8.46 51.85
CA ASP A 22 -60.48 -9.26 50.62
C ASP A 22 -60.99 -8.38 49.48
N VAL A 23 -60.08 -7.99 48.60
CA VAL A 23 -60.36 -7.31 47.33
C VAL A 23 -59.84 -8.13 46.15
N SER A 24 -59.75 -9.46 46.33
CA SER A 24 -59.29 -10.39 45.29
C SER A 24 -60.27 -10.48 44.11
N ALA A 25 -59.73 -10.77 42.93
CA ALA A 25 -60.50 -11.05 41.73
C ALA A 25 -60.54 -12.56 41.46
N LYS A 26 -61.74 -13.13 41.44
CA LYS A 26 -61.99 -14.57 41.18
C LYS A 26 -62.49 -14.86 39.76
N GLU A 27 -62.57 -13.82 38.94
CA GLU A 27 -62.88 -13.95 37.51
C GLU A 27 -61.57 -14.08 36.75
N GLU A 28 -61.45 -15.12 35.91
CA GLU A 28 -60.27 -15.36 35.09
C GLU A 28 -59.93 -14.13 34.24
N GLY A 29 -58.71 -13.61 34.40
CA GLY A 29 -58.21 -12.43 33.70
C GLY A 29 -58.64 -11.08 34.28
N ALA A 30 -59.33 -11.05 35.42
CA ALA A 30 -59.62 -9.80 36.14
C ALA A 30 -58.49 -9.46 37.13
N ASP A 31 -58.06 -8.20 37.15
CA ASP A 31 -56.96 -7.73 37.99
C ASP A 31 -57.34 -7.65 39.48
N GLY A 32 -56.35 -7.84 40.35
CA GLY A 32 -56.50 -7.76 41.79
C GLY A 32 -56.82 -6.34 42.26
N GLY A 33 -57.49 -6.22 43.41
CA GLY A 33 -57.92 -4.92 43.95
C GLY A 33 -56.81 -4.11 44.63
N PHE A 34 -57.08 -2.82 44.81
CA PHE A 34 -56.20 -1.89 45.55
C PHE A 34 -56.61 -1.76 47.03
N VAL A 35 -55.64 -1.75 47.95
CA VAL A 35 -55.82 -1.46 49.38
C VAL A 35 -54.87 -0.35 49.79
N GLU A 36 -55.38 0.69 50.45
CA GLU A 36 -54.56 1.76 51.05
C GLU A 36 -54.79 1.79 52.57
N ILE A 37 -53.70 1.85 53.33
CA ILE A 37 -53.73 2.06 54.79
C ILE A 37 -52.79 3.21 55.13
N SER A 38 -53.36 4.33 55.60
CA SER A 38 -52.64 5.61 55.73
C SER A 38 -52.91 6.26 57.08
N GLY A 39 -51.89 6.87 57.66
CA GLY A 39 -51.99 7.64 58.92
C GLY A 39 -50.62 7.82 59.58
N PRO A 40 -50.46 8.74 60.56
CA PRO A 40 -49.17 9.00 61.20
C PRO A 40 -48.48 7.73 61.75
N SER A 41 -49.28 6.79 62.27
CA SER A 41 -48.87 5.43 62.63
C SER A 41 -49.74 4.41 61.87
N VAL A 42 -49.12 3.41 61.24
CA VAL A 42 -49.82 2.32 60.53
C VAL A 42 -49.40 0.95 61.08
N ILE A 43 -50.36 0.10 61.43
CA ILE A 43 -50.11 -1.26 61.90
C ILE A 43 -50.88 -2.26 61.03
N ILE A 44 -50.16 -3.24 60.49
CA ILE A 44 -50.72 -4.33 59.68
C ILE A 44 -50.47 -5.66 60.38
N ASP A 45 -51.55 -6.28 60.87
CA ASP A 45 -51.52 -7.58 61.57
C ASP A 45 -52.66 -8.52 61.11
N GLY A 46 -53.60 -8.00 60.29
CA GLY A 46 -54.72 -8.74 59.70
C GLY A 46 -54.43 -9.28 58.30
N ASN A 47 -55.29 -10.19 57.79
CA ASN A 47 -55.14 -10.77 56.44
C ASN A 47 -55.58 -9.77 55.35
N ILE A 48 -54.76 -9.55 54.33
CA ILE A 48 -55.10 -8.72 53.16
C ILE A 48 -54.93 -9.58 51.92
N ASP A 49 -55.99 -9.72 51.13
CA ASP A 49 -55.98 -10.46 49.87
C ASP A 49 -56.26 -9.50 48.71
N VAL A 50 -55.25 -9.30 47.87
CA VAL A 50 -55.30 -8.49 46.63
C VAL A 50 -55.06 -9.36 45.40
N THR A 51 -55.14 -10.68 45.52
CA THR A 51 -54.78 -11.60 44.45
C THR A 51 -55.77 -11.59 43.29
N SER A 52 -55.36 -12.15 42.15
CA SER A 52 -56.19 -12.35 40.96
C SER A 52 -56.00 -13.75 40.40
N GLU A 53 -57.01 -14.26 39.70
CA GLU A 53 -56.92 -15.51 38.92
C GLU A 53 -56.56 -15.17 37.47
N TYR A 54 -55.29 -15.39 37.09
CA TYR A 54 -54.75 -15.09 35.75
C TYR A 54 -54.81 -13.62 35.28
N GLY A 55 -55.08 -12.67 36.18
CA GLY A 55 -54.93 -11.22 35.96
C GLY A 55 -53.64 -10.68 36.58
N GLU A 56 -53.43 -9.37 36.55
CA GLU A 56 -52.34 -8.73 37.33
C GLU A 56 -52.68 -8.77 38.82
N VAL A 57 -51.68 -8.92 39.68
CA VAL A 57 -51.88 -8.87 41.14
C VAL A 57 -52.22 -7.44 41.58
N GLY A 58 -53.05 -7.30 42.61
CA GLY A 58 -53.40 -6.00 43.17
C GLY A 58 -52.30 -5.41 44.05
N THR A 59 -52.52 -4.19 44.54
CA THR A 59 -51.51 -3.41 45.28
C THR A 59 -51.98 -3.06 46.69
N LEU A 60 -51.07 -3.17 47.66
CA LEU A 60 -51.19 -2.63 49.01
C LEU A 60 -50.32 -1.37 49.13
N LEU A 61 -50.94 -0.22 49.36
CA LEU A 61 -50.30 1.05 49.70
C LEU A 61 -50.32 1.28 51.21
N ILE A 62 -49.17 1.67 51.76
CA ILE A 62 -48.96 1.96 53.19
C ILE A 62 -48.35 3.35 53.30
N ASP A 63 -49.00 4.30 53.95
CA ASP A 63 -48.53 5.70 54.05
C ASP A 63 -48.38 6.15 55.53
N PRO A 64 -47.21 5.88 56.16
CA PRO A 64 -46.90 6.23 57.55
C PRO A 64 -45.94 7.42 57.69
N TRP A 65 -45.70 7.89 58.93
CA TRP A 65 -44.57 8.80 59.19
C TRP A 65 -43.21 8.10 59.14
N ASN A 66 -42.99 7.11 60.01
CA ASN A 66 -41.86 6.18 59.96
C ASN A 66 -42.39 4.78 59.74
N PHE A 67 -41.63 3.90 59.09
CA PHE A 67 -42.02 2.50 58.91
C PHE A 67 -40.93 1.51 59.33
N TYR A 68 -41.31 0.50 60.10
CA TYR A 68 -40.42 -0.55 60.59
C TYR A 68 -40.89 -1.91 60.09
N ILE A 69 -40.01 -2.64 59.43
CA ILE A 69 -40.24 -4.05 59.08
C ILE A 69 -39.51 -4.89 60.11
N LEU A 70 -40.28 -5.64 60.91
CA LEU A 70 -39.79 -6.36 62.07
C LEU A 70 -39.91 -7.86 61.81
N SER A 71 -39.00 -8.69 62.34
CA SER A 71 -39.23 -10.15 62.28
C SER A 71 -40.53 -10.58 62.96
N TYR A 72 -41.04 -9.77 63.89
CA TYR A 72 -41.94 -10.27 64.92
C TYR A 72 -42.74 -9.11 65.54
N SER A 73 -44.06 -9.27 65.67
CA SER A 73 -44.97 -8.22 66.19
C SER A 73 -44.62 -7.77 67.65
N PRO A 74 -44.66 -6.47 67.98
CA PRO A 74 -44.42 -6.00 69.36
C PRO A 74 -45.53 -6.42 70.35
N TRP A 75 -46.67 -6.92 69.86
CA TRP A 75 -47.87 -7.15 70.67
C TRP A 75 -47.83 -8.45 71.47
N TRP A 76 -46.97 -9.39 71.12
CA TRP A 76 -46.79 -10.67 71.82
C TRP A 76 -45.66 -10.69 72.85
N ALA A 77 -44.95 -9.57 73.04
CA ALA A 77 -44.07 -9.41 74.20
C ALA A 77 -44.91 -9.32 75.48
N THR A 78 -44.76 -10.29 76.39
CA THR A 78 -45.50 -10.34 77.65
C THR A 78 -44.73 -9.69 78.78
N ASN A 79 -45.43 -9.28 79.85
CA ASN A 79 -44.84 -8.52 80.96
C ASN A 79 -43.77 -9.28 81.76
N GLU A 80 -43.61 -10.59 81.56
CA GLU A 80 -42.62 -11.44 82.23
C GLU A 80 -41.27 -11.51 81.50
N ASP A 81 -41.19 -10.98 80.27
CA ASP A 81 -40.08 -11.26 79.34
C ASP A 81 -38.90 -10.27 79.44
N GLY A 82 -38.74 -9.51 80.52
CA GLY A 82 -37.50 -8.74 80.84
C GLY A 82 -36.90 -7.81 79.77
N ASP A 83 -37.59 -7.59 78.66
CA ASP A 83 -37.04 -6.98 77.44
C ASP A 83 -37.22 -5.46 77.48
N ASN A 84 -36.11 -4.75 77.72
CA ASN A 84 -36.13 -3.29 77.70
C ASN A 84 -36.16 -2.73 76.27
N TYR A 85 -35.86 -3.52 75.24
CA TYR A 85 -35.80 -3.06 73.85
C TYR A 85 -37.20 -3.10 73.20
N VAL A 86 -37.96 -4.17 73.39
CA VAL A 86 -39.34 -4.29 72.86
C VAL A 86 -40.35 -3.40 73.63
N ARG A 87 -40.09 -3.13 74.92
CA ARG A 87 -40.87 -2.14 75.69
C ARG A 87 -40.74 -0.71 75.17
N TRP A 88 -39.63 -0.36 74.51
CA TRP A 88 -39.48 0.98 73.92
C TRP A 88 -40.35 1.13 72.66
N TRP A 89 -40.50 0.11 71.83
CA TRP A 89 -41.23 0.21 70.55
C TRP A 89 -42.75 0.19 70.69
N LYS A 90 -43.29 -0.53 71.68
CA LYS A 90 -44.73 -0.57 71.95
C LYS A 90 -45.31 0.76 72.46
N ASP A 91 -44.47 1.57 73.10
CA ASP A 91 -44.84 2.83 73.77
C ASP A 91 -44.28 4.08 73.05
N LEU A 92 -43.59 3.94 71.92
CA LEU A 92 -43.14 5.06 71.08
C LEU A 92 -44.33 5.58 70.26
N PRO A 93 -44.81 6.82 70.49
CA PRO A 93 -45.80 7.47 69.64
C PRO A 93 -45.34 7.44 68.17
N GLY A 94 -46.23 7.15 67.23
CA GLY A 94 -45.91 7.18 65.79
C GLY A 94 -45.26 5.92 65.20
N SER A 95 -45.12 4.81 65.96
CA SER A 95 -44.48 3.59 65.46
C SER A 95 -45.38 2.84 64.47
N SER A 96 -45.03 2.83 63.19
CA SER A 96 -45.70 2.01 62.18
C SER A 96 -44.90 0.77 61.88
N PHE A 97 -45.52 -0.40 61.86
CA PHE A 97 -44.80 -1.62 61.59
C PHE A 97 -45.64 -2.68 60.87
N MET A 98 -44.92 -3.58 60.21
CA MET A 98 -45.42 -4.86 59.73
C MET A 98 -44.40 -5.95 60.03
N THR A 99 -44.84 -7.20 60.00
CA THR A 99 -43.96 -8.34 60.30
C THR A 99 -43.46 -9.02 59.03
N GLU A 100 -42.22 -9.48 59.06
CA GLU A 100 -41.56 -10.28 58.01
C GLU A 100 -42.44 -11.45 57.56
N GLY A 101 -42.82 -12.34 58.47
CA GLY A 101 -43.64 -13.50 58.14
C GLY A 101 -45.01 -13.14 57.55
N TRP A 102 -45.55 -11.96 57.87
CA TRP A 102 -46.76 -11.46 57.18
C TRP A 102 -46.44 -11.09 55.74
N MET A 103 -45.39 -10.30 55.52
CA MET A 103 -44.99 -9.85 54.17
C MET A 103 -44.62 -11.02 53.26
N GLU A 104 -43.94 -12.04 53.79
CA GLU A 104 -43.56 -13.23 53.02
C GLU A 104 -44.76 -14.09 52.61
N SER A 105 -45.83 -14.03 53.40
CA SER A 105 -47.10 -14.71 53.10
C SER A 105 -48.01 -13.91 52.16
N PHE A 106 -47.72 -12.62 51.95
CA PHE A 106 -48.52 -11.75 51.11
C PHE A 106 -48.20 -11.95 49.62
N THR A 107 -49.25 -12.14 48.83
CA THR A 107 -49.15 -12.24 47.37
C THR A 107 -49.80 -11.01 46.74
N GLY A 108 -48.98 -10.09 46.27
CA GLY A 108 -49.40 -8.83 45.66
C GLY A 108 -48.29 -7.80 45.65
N ASP A 109 -48.53 -6.67 44.99
CA ASP A 109 -47.59 -5.55 44.99
C ASP A 109 -47.66 -4.80 46.33
N ILE A 110 -46.51 -4.44 46.88
CA ILE A 110 -46.42 -3.64 48.11
C ILE A 110 -45.79 -2.30 47.77
N HIS A 111 -46.44 -1.23 48.21
CA HIS A 111 -45.96 0.13 48.11
C HIS A 111 -45.97 0.77 49.50
N ILE A 112 -44.80 1.14 50.02
CA ILE A 112 -44.62 1.87 51.27
C ILE A 112 -44.24 3.31 50.93
N GLN A 113 -45.00 4.29 51.39
CA GLN A 113 -44.76 5.72 51.20
C GLN A 113 -44.60 6.38 52.58
N ALA A 114 -43.40 6.33 53.16
CA ALA A 114 -43.13 6.90 54.48
C ALA A 114 -42.69 8.38 54.39
N LEU A 115 -43.26 9.25 55.22
CA LEU A 115 -42.88 10.68 55.26
C LEU A 115 -41.47 10.94 55.82
N ASN A 116 -40.87 9.99 56.56
CA ASN A 116 -39.57 10.13 57.19
C ASN A 116 -38.67 8.92 56.86
N ASP A 117 -38.43 7.98 57.77
CA ASP A 117 -37.45 6.89 57.58
C ASP A 117 -38.13 5.52 57.48
N VAL A 118 -37.52 4.60 56.72
CA VAL A 118 -37.89 3.17 56.67
C VAL A 118 -36.73 2.31 57.14
N PHE A 119 -36.98 1.46 58.13
CA PHE A 119 -35.97 0.59 58.74
C PHE A 119 -36.36 -0.88 58.63
N PHE A 120 -35.40 -1.72 58.25
CA PHE A 120 -35.48 -3.16 58.38
C PHE A 120 -34.75 -3.60 59.64
N LYS A 121 -35.41 -4.49 60.37
CA LYS A 121 -34.96 -5.04 61.65
C LYS A 121 -35.30 -6.53 61.70
N LEU A 122 -34.79 -7.29 60.72
CA LEU A 122 -34.93 -8.73 60.65
C LEU A 122 -33.79 -9.42 61.41
N GLY A 123 -34.11 -10.48 62.15
CA GLY A 123 -33.13 -11.34 62.83
C GLY A 123 -32.21 -10.68 63.88
N GLU A 124 -32.50 -9.47 64.39
CA GLU A 124 -31.70 -8.88 65.47
C GLU A 124 -31.71 -9.77 66.74
N GLU A 125 -30.51 -10.04 67.29
CA GLU A 125 -30.24 -11.06 68.31
C GLU A 125 -30.92 -10.77 69.68
N ARG A 126 -31.62 -11.75 70.27
CA ARG A 126 -31.96 -11.74 71.69
C ARG A 126 -30.70 -11.95 72.53
N THR A 127 -30.08 -10.88 73.05
CA THR A 127 -29.02 -11.02 74.05
C THR A 127 -29.56 -10.89 75.48
N TRP A 128 -29.94 -12.02 76.07
CA TRP A 128 -30.25 -12.11 77.50
C TRP A 128 -29.01 -12.50 78.32
N SER A 129 -28.45 -11.55 79.08
CA SER A 129 -27.50 -11.72 80.20
C SER A 129 -26.59 -12.98 80.23
N GLY A 130 -25.97 -13.35 79.10
CA GLY A 130 -24.97 -14.43 79.04
C GLY A 130 -25.51 -15.86 78.92
N TRP A 131 -26.77 -16.05 78.52
CA TRP A 131 -27.28 -17.34 78.03
C TRP A 131 -27.87 -17.18 76.62
N THR A 132 -27.21 -17.75 75.62
CA THR A 132 -27.77 -17.94 74.27
C THR A 132 -28.81 -19.07 74.33
N GLU A 133 -30.08 -18.71 74.43
CA GLU A 133 -31.19 -19.64 74.19
C GLU A 133 -31.31 -19.90 72.68
N GLY A 134 -31.78 -21.09 72.32
CA GLY A 134 -31.69 -21.65 70.97
C GLY A 134 -32.14 -20.70 69.86
N VAL A 135 -31.28 -20.61 68.84
CA VAL A 135 -31.52 -20.07 67.50
C VAL A 135 -32.95 -20.33 67.05
N TYR A 136 -33.79 -19.29 67.04
CA TYR A 136 -34.82 -19.22 66.02
C TYR A 136 -34.07 -18.93 64.72
N PRO A 137 -34.17 -19.77 63.69
CA PRO A 137 -33.61 -19.46 62.38
C PRO A 137 -34.52 -18.40 61.76
N THR A 138 -34.49 -17.17 62.28
CA THR A 138 -35.16 -16.05 61.64
C THR A 138 -34.30 -15.67 60.46
N ASP A 139 -34.92 -15.68 59.29
CA ASP A 139 -34.28 -15.30 58.05
C ASP A 139 -33.84 -13.84 58.15
N HIS A 140 -32.74 -13.49 57.50
CA HIS A 140 -32.36 -12.09 57.29
C HIS A 140 -32.84 -11.67 55.90
N LEU A 141 -33.90 -12.30 55.40
CA LEU A 141 -34.30 -12.26 54.01
C LEU A 141 -35.81 -12.08 53.96
N LEU A 142 -36.25 -10.94 53.42
CA LEU A 142 -37.64 -10.73 53.11
C LEU A 142 -37.95 -11.31 51.72
N THR A 143 -38.60 -12.48 51.68
CA THR A 143 -38.97 -13.14 50.42
C THR A 143 -40.40 -12.75 49.97
N LEU A 144 -40.53 -11.97 48.89
CA LEU A 144 -41.79 -11.40 48.42
C LEU A 144 -42.34 -12.13 47.19
N GLN A 145 -43.67 -12.27 47.11
CA GLN A 145 -44.34 -13.03 46.03
C GLN A 145 -45.04 -12.15 44.97
N GLY A 146 -44.97 -10.83 45.09
CA GLY A 146 -45.57 -9.86 44.15
C GLY A 146 -44.74 -9.54 42.90
N ASN A 147 -45.26 -8.67 42.03
CA ASN A 147 -44.57 -8.19 40.83
C ASN A 147 -43.71 -6.94 41.12
N ASN A 148 -44.10 -6.12 42.08
CA ASN A 148 -43.39 -4.90 42.46
C ASN A 148 -43.31 -4.73 43.99
N PHE A 149 -42.13 -4.37 44.46
CA PHE A 149 -41.89 -3.90 45.81
C PHE A 149 -41.32 -2.48 45.77
N THR A 150 -42.09 -1.51 46.28
CA THR A 150 -41.70 -0.10 46.25
C THR A 150 -41.67 0.48 47.66
N ILE A 151 -40.57 1.15 47.98
CA ILE A 151 -40.42 1.99 49.17
C ILE A 151 -40.05 3.39 48.73
N GLU A 152 -40.83 4.36 49.19
CA GLU A 152 -40.52 5.78 49.07
C GLU A 152 -40.45 6.37 50.49
N ALA A 153 -39.32 7.00 50.82
CA ALA A 153 -39.07 7.57 52.14
C ALA A 153 -38.70 9.05 52.02
N GLY A 154 -39.23 9.91 52.90
CA GLY A 154 -38.86 11.33 52.95
C GLY A 154 -37.42 11.58 53.41
N ARG A 155 -36.78 10.60 54.06
CA ARG A 155 -35.37 10.62 54.48
C ARG A 155 -34.66 9.31 54.14
N HIS A 156 -34.35 8.44 55.10
CA HIS A 156 -33.46 7.29 54.89
C HIS A 156 -34.23 5.98 54.66
N ILE A 157 -33.64 5.10 53.86
CA ILE A 157 -33.98 3.66 53.83
C ILE A 157 -32.75 2.92 54.35
N ASP A 158 -32.91 2.16 55.44
CA ASP A 158 -31.85 1.39 56.06
C ASP A 158 -32.27 -0.08 56.17
N LEU A 159 -31.59 -0.94 55.41
CA LEU A 159 -31.81 -2.38 55.40
C LEU A 159 -31.08 -3.10 56.54
N GLY A 160 -30.16 -2.45 57.27
CA GLY A 160 -29.40 -3.10 58.33
C GLY A 160 -28.67 -4.37 57.86
N ASN A 161 -28.88 -5.51 58.51
CA ASN A 161 -28.27 -6.78 58.12
C ASN A 161 -29.21 -7.64 57.25
N ASP A 162 -30.20 -7.02 56.63
CA ASP A 162 -31.31 -7.71 56.00
C ASP A 162 -31.22 -7.63 54.47
N GLY A 163 -31.94 -8.53 53.79
CA GLY A 163 -32.04 -8.58 52.33
C GLY A 163 -33.49 -8.67 51.87
N ILE A 164 -33.71 -8.34 50.59
CA ILE A 164 -35.01 -8.38 49.92
C ILE A 164 -34.89 -9.26 48.69
N VAL A 165 -35.77 -10.25 48.57
CA VAL A 165 -35.77 -11.21 47.47
C VAL A 165 -37.16 -11.33 46.86
N MET A 166 -37.26 -11.15 45.54
CA MET A 166 -38.50 -11.41 44.80
C MET A 166 -38.54 -12.88 44.38
N ALA A 167 -39.46 -13.68 44.94
CA ALA A 167 -39.52 -15.13 44.75
C ALA A 167 -39.76 -15.56 43.29
N ASN A 168 -40.57 -14.80 42.54
CA ASN A 168 -41.05 -15.18 41.20
C ASN A 168 -40.56 -14.22 40.08
N GLY A 169 -39.60 -13.34 40.38
CA GLY A 169 -39.28 -12.20 39.53
C GLY A 169 -40.17 -11.00 39.85
N GLY A 170 -39.63 -9.77 39.76
CA GLY A 170 -40.37 -8.54 40.03
C GLY A 170 -39.46 -7.33 40.27
N ASN A 171 -39.98 -6.12 40.21
CA ASN A 171 -39.16 -4.91 40.38
C ASN A 171 -39.00 -4.54 41.86
N ILE A 172 -37.81 -4.10 42.24
CA ILE A 172 -37.53 -3.49 43.55
C ILE A 172 -37.24 -2.01 43.34
N ASN A 173 -38.00 -1.13 43.98
CA ASN A 173 -37.86 0.32 43.87
C ASN A 173 -37.64 0.91 45.27
N LEU A 174 -36.45 1.46 45.54
CA LEU A 174 -36.14 2.17 46.79
C LEU A 174 -35.83 3.63 46.48
N LEU A 175 -36.67 4.53 46.96
CA LEU A 175 -36.58 5.96 46.71
C LEU A 175 -36.52 6.72 48.04
N THR A 176 -35.60 7.65 48.15
CA THR A 176 -35.37 8.49 49.32
C THR A 176 -35.36 9.97 48.93
N ASP A 177 -35.57 10.86 49.91
CA ASP A 177 -35.76 12.30 49.66
C ASP A 177 -36.89 12.56 48.66
N VAL A 178 -37.97 11.80 48.78
CA VAL A 178 -39.16 11.94 47.94
C VAL A 178 -40.18 12.80 48.65
N ASP A 179 -40.53 13.93 48.04
CA ASP A 179 -41.49 14.88 48.60
C ASP A 179 -42.91 14.33 48.54
N PHE A 180 -43.46 13.91 49.68
CA PHE A 180 -44.88 13.56 49.81
C PHE A 180 -45.64 14.61 50.63
N VAL A 181 -46.72 15.13 50.00
CA VAL A 181 -47.93 15.72 50.60
C VAL A 181 -48.12 17.26 50.58
N SER A 182 -49.29 17.66 50.04
CA SER A 182 -50.10 18.86 50.35
C SER A 182 -49.53 20.28 50.10
N GLY A 183 -48.79 20.49 49.00
CA GLY A 183 -48.64 21.85 48.45
C GLY A 183 -47.83 22.84 49.31
N ILE A 184 -46.99 22.35 50.22
CA ILE A 184 -45.93 23.16 50.85
C ILE A 184 -44.60 22.47 50.53
N PRO A 185 -43.66 23.12 49.83
CA PRO A 185 -42.38 22.51 49.52
C PRO A 185 -41.56 22.43 50.81
N LEU A 186 -41.38 21.21 51.34
CA LEU A 186 -40.10 20.90 51.97
C LEU A 186 -39.14 20.80 50.79
N THR A 187 -38.18 21.70 50.75
CA THR A 187 -37.12 21.64 49.73
C THR A 187 -36.39 20.30 49.88
N ASP A 188 -36.03 19.64 48.77
CA ASP A 188 -34.81 18.82 48.62
C ASP A 188 -33.78 19.32 49.65
N ASN A 189 -33.78 18.67 50.80
CA ASN A 189 -33.02 19.13 51.97
C ASN A 189 -31.63 18.48 51.96
N GLY A 190 -31.35 17.64 50.96
CA GLY A 190 -30.13 16.89 50.77
C GLY A 190 -29.89 15.82 51.84
N VAL A 191 -30.96 15.30 52.48
CA VAL A 191 -30.96 14.22 53.47
C VAL A 191 -31.87 13.09 53.00
N GLY A 192 -31.25 11.95 52.67
CA GLY A 192 -32.00 10.76 52.29
C GLY A 192 -31.12 9.72 51.64
N ASP A 193 -30.29 9.07 52.44
CA ASP A 193 -29.39 8.03 51.96
C ASP A 193 -30.07 6.66 51.96
N ILE A 194 -29.66 5.79 51.04
CA ILE A 194 -29.98 4.35 51.05
C ILE A 194 -28.78 3.61 51.63
N TYR A 195 -29.03 2.80 52.66
CA TYR A 195 -28.05 1.90 53.28
C TYR A 195 -28.51 0.46 53.08
N LEU A 196 -27.77 -0.32 52.29
CA LEU A 196 -28.08 -1.75 52.09
C LEU A 196 -27.53 -2.66 53.20
N GLY A 197 -26.75 -2.08 54.12
CA GLY A 197 -25.99 -2.72 55.20
C GLY A 197 -25.30 -4.03 54.79
N SER A 198 -25.19 -5.04 55.66
CA SER A 198 -24.38 -6.25 55.40
C SER A 198 -25.19 -7.54 55.20
N GLY A 199 -26.47 -7.41 54.85
CA GLY A 199 -27.37 -8.54 54.61
C GLY A 199 -27.17 -9.20 53.24
N ALA A 200 -28.15 -10.01 52.82
CA ALA A 200 -28.15 -10.66 51.51
C ALA A 200 -28.34 -9.68 50.32
N GLY A 201 -28.66 -8.42 50.60
CA GLY A 201 -28.83 -7.36 49.61
C GLY A 201 -30.18 -7.40 48.89
N LEU A 202 -30.21 -6.98 47.62
CA LEU A 202 -31.43 -6.88 46.82
C LEU A 202 -31.39 -7.90 45.68
N ILE A 203 -32.37 -8.80 45.59
CA ILE A 203 -32.43 -9.84 44.55
C ILE A 203 -33.79 -9.82 43.87
N SER A 204 -33.85 -9.38 42.61
CA SER A 204 -35.10 -9.27 41.85
C SER A 204 -35.45 -10.51 41.01
N ASN A 205 -34.53 -11.47 40.88
CA ASN A 205 -34.66 -12.66 40.02
C ASN A 205 -35.09 -12.36 38.57
N GLY A 206 -34.53 -11.31 37.96
CA GLY A 206 -34.76 -10.94 36.56
C GLY A 206 -35.57 -9.65 36.35
N GLY A 207 -36.19 -9.11 37.41
CA GLY A 207 -36.83 -7.79 37.38
C GLY A 207 -35.85 -6.63 37.53
N ASN A 208 -36.31 -5.40 37.40
CA ASN A 208 -35.45 -4.22 37.54
C ASN A 208 -35.26 -3.82 39.01
N ILE A 209 -34.09 -3.28 39.34
CA ILE A 209 -33.83 -2.68 40.65
C ILE A 209 -33.55 -1.19 40.47
N ASN A 210 -34.37 -0.33 41.08
CA ASN A 210 -34.31 1.11 40.96
C ASN A 210 -34.01 1.74 42.32
N LEU A 211 -32.84 2.37 42.47
CA LEU A 211 -32.41 3.05 43.69
C LEU A 211 -32.27 4.54 43.44
N VAL A 212 -32.98 5.36 44.20
CA VAL A 212 -32.91 6.83 44.13
C VAL A 212 -32.66 7.41 45.51
N GLY A 213 -31.57 8.17 45.67
CA GLY A 213 -31.29 8.81 46.95
C GLY A 213 -30.24 9.91 46.95
N VAL A 214 -29.86 10.39 48.12
CA VAL A 214 -28.81 11.37 48.31
C VAL A 214 -27.45 10.71 48.12
N ASN A 215 -27.11 9.73 48.95
CA ASN A 215 -26.09 8.74 48.67
C ASN A 215 -26.72 7.35 48.57
N ILE A 216 -26.14 6.51 47.73
CA ILE A 216 -26.48 5.08 47.67
C ILE A 216 -25.24 4.33 48.15
N ASN A 217 -25.35 3.67 49.31
CA ASN A 217 -24.27 2.88 49.90
C ASN A 217 -24.47 1.41 49.52
N LEU A 218 -23.71 0.94 48.54
CA LEU A 218 -23.70 -0.45 48.09
C LEU A 218 -22.83 -1.27 49.04
N THR A 219 -23.35 -1.55 50.23
CA THR A 219 -22.66 -2.37 51.25
C THR A 219 -23.02 -3.85 51.20
N SER A 220 -23.94 -4.21 50.32
CA SER A 220 -24.37 -5.57 50.03
C SER A 220 -24.84 -5.68 48.57
N LEU A 221 -24.96 -6.91 48.07
CA LEU A 221 -25.19 -7.22 46.66
C LEU A 221 -26.52 -6.66 46.12
N VAL A 222 -26.50 -6.07 44.93
CA VAL A 222 -27.66 -5.70 44.11
C VAL A 222 -27.72 -6.60 42.88
N ASN A 223 -28.59 -7.61 42.90
CA ASN A 223 -28.67 -8.65 41.88
C ASN A 223 -30.01 -8.62 41.13
N ALA A 224 -30.01 -8.02 39.95
CA ALA A 224 -31.11 -8.02 39.02
C ALA A 224 -31.14 -9.25 38.08
N GLY A 225 -30.12 -10.12 38.12
CA GLY A 225 -29.96 -11.21 37.16
C GLY A 225 -29.88 -10.69 35.72
N THR A 226 -30.89 -11.00 34.89
CA THR A 226 -31.00 -10.49 33.51
C THR A 226 -31.72 -9.14 33.41
N GLY A 227 -32.12 -8.54 34.53
CA GLY A 227 -32.82 -7.26 34.60
C GLY A 227 -31.88 -6.05 34.50
N THR A 228 -32.46 -4.85 34.66
CA THR A 228 -31.72 -3.58 34.70
C THR A 228 -31.56 -3.07 36.12
N VAL A 229 -30.38 -2.57 36.47
CA VAL A 229 -30.14 -1.82 37.71
C VAL A 229 -30.02 -0.33 37.37
N ASN A 230 -30.84 0.50 38.01
CA ASN A 230 -30.84 1.95 37.86
C ASN A 230 -30.50 2.62 39.18
N LEU A 231 -29.38 3.34 39.24
CA LEU A 231 -28.90 4.05 40.42
C LEU A 231 -28.87 5.56 40.18
N THR A 232 -29.65 6.33 40.94
CA THR A 232 -29.65 7.80 40.85
C THR A 232 -29.35 8.40 42.22
N ALA A 233 -28.15 8.95 42.39
CA ALA A 233 -27.71 9.60 43.61
C ALA A 233 -27.58 11.12 43.42
N GLN A 234 -28.05 11.94 44.36
CA GLN A 234 -27.80 13.40 44.32
C GLN A 234 -26.35 13.77 44.64
N LYS A 235 -25.67 12.93 45.44
CA LYS A 235 -24.27 13.01 45.81
C LYS A 235 -23.50 11.82 45.24
N LYS A 236 -23.32 10.73 45.98
CA LYS A 236 -22.42 9.65 45.55
C LYS A 236 -23.07 8.29 45.55
N ILE A 237 -22.61 7.45 44.64
CA ILE A 237 -22.76 5.99 44.72
C ILE A 237 -21.46 5.48 45.33
N LEU A 238 -21.57 4.81 46.47
CA LEU A 238 -20.46 4.43 47.34
C LEU A 238 -20.33 2.91 47.40
N ASP A 239 -19.10 2.44 47.31
CA ASP A 239 -18.69 1.04 47.45
C ASP A 239 -18.33 0.69 48.90
N ASP A 240 -18.40 -0.58 49.27
CA ASP A 240 -18.20 -1.12 50.61
C ASP A 240 -16.72 -1.22 51.06
N ALA A 241 -15.77 -1.10 50.13
CA ALA A 241 -14.32 -1.20 50.35
C ALA A 241 -13.77 -2.58 50.64
N ASP A 242 -14.45 -3.62 50.19
CA ASP A 242 -13.93 -4.97 50.16
C ASP A 242 -13.04 -5.27 48.94
N ARG A 243 -13.12 -4.43 47.90
CA ARG A 243 -12.25 -4.38 46.70
C ARG A 243 -12.31 -5.64 45.82
N ALA A 244 -13.28 -6.53 46.02
CA ALA A 244 -13.32 -7.80 45.30
C ALA A 244 -14.67 -8.52 45.22
N ALA A 245 -15.63 -8.28 46.13
CA ALA A 245 -16.95 -8.88 45.96
C ALA A 245 -17.71 -8.13 44.88
N VAL A 246 -18.64 -8.81 44.22
CA VAL A 246 -19.50 -8.16 43.22
C VAL A 246 -20.60 -7.39 43.95
N ASP A 247 -20.66 -6.08 43.76
CA ASP A 247 -21.71 -5.21 44.28
C ASP A 247 -22.98 -5.30 43.44
N ILE A 248 -22.83 -5.44 42.12
CA ILE A 248 -23.95 -5.38 41.17
C ILE A 248 -23.88 -6.51 40.16
N ILE A 249 -24.98 -7.28 40.06
CA ILE A 249 -25.21 -8.27 38.98
C ILE A 249 -26.45 -7.84 38.20
N ALA A 250 -26.32 -7.62 36.91
CA ALA A 250 -27.42 -7.22 36.03
C ALA A 250 -27.10 -7.51 34.56
N ASP A 251 -28.08 -7.45 33.65
CA ASP A 251 -27.76 -7.38 32.23
C ASP A 251 -27.33 -5.95 31.85
N THR A 252 -28.09 -4.96 32.31
CA THR A 252 -27.88 -3.55 32.03
C THR A 252 -27.74 -2.72 33.31
N LEU A 253 -26.79 -1.79 33.34
CA LEU A 253 -26.57 -0.84 34.44
C LEU A 253 -26.71 0.62 33.97
N ASN A 254 -27.44 1.42 34.75
CA ASN A 254 -27.53 2.87 34.62
C ASN A 254 -27.16 3.55 35.94
N MET A 255 -26.33 4.59 35.89
CA MET A 255 -25.87 5.34 37.07
C MET A 255 -25.84 6.85 36.81
N SER A 256 -26.35 7.65 37.74
CA SER A 256 -26.22 9.11 37.72
C SER A 256 -25.92 9.64 39.12
N ALA A 257 -24.77 10.29 39.29
CA ALA A 257 -24.34 10.85 40.57
C ALA A 257 -23.39 12.06 40.41
N LYS A 258 -23.05 12.74 41.51
CA LYS A 258 -21.91 13.69 41.52
C LYS A 258 -20.57 12.95 41.43
N GLY A 259 -20.48 11.74 41.97
CA GLY A 259 -19.32 10.83 41.86
C GLY A 259 -19.74 9.37 42.06
N ILE A 260 -19.05 8.45 41.39
CA ILE A 260 -19.37 7.02 41.37
C ILE A 260 -18.08 6.24 41.68
N GLY A 261 -18.15 5.28 42.59
CA GLY A 261 -17.00 4.47 43.01
C GLY A 261 -16.11 5.18 44.05
N TYR A 262 -16.64 5.36 45.25
CA TYR A 262 -15.88 5.85 46.39
C TYR A 262 -16.20 5.02 47.61
N SER A 263 -15.25 4.87 48.53
CA SER A 263 -15.49 4.07 49.75
C SER A 263 -16.59 4.69 50.63
N CYS A 264 -17.50 3.87 51.14
CA CYS A 264 -18.47 4.23 52.16
C CYS A 264 -17.77 4.67 53.48
N SER A 265 -16.61 4.08 53.79
CA SER A 265 -15.79 4.42 54.97
C SER A 265 -15.04 5.74 54.83
N ASN A 266 -14.69 6.12 53.60
CA ASN A 266 -14.07 7.40 53.28
C ASN A 266 -14.50 7.85 51.88
N PRO A 267 -15.54 8.70 51.77
CA PRO A 267 -16.09 9.14 50.50
C PRO A 267 -15.12 9.95 49.62
N TYR A 268 -13.89 10.22 50.06
CA TYR A 268 -12.85 10.88 49.28
C TYR A 268 -11.83 9.90 48.67
N GLN A 269 -11.84 8.63 49.08
CA GLN A 269 -10.95 7.60 48.55
C GLN A 269 -11.64 6.89 47.38
N ARG A 270 -10.88 6.72 46.29
CA ARG A 270 -11.27 5.86 45.17
C ARG A 270 -11.53 4.45 45.69
N ASN A 271 -12.60 3.87 45.19
CA ASN A 271 -12.92 2.47 45.39
C ASN A 271 -13.88 2.05 44.28
N ASP A 272 -13.51 1.08 43.46
CA ASP A 272 -14.26 0.80 42.25
C ASP A 272 -15.62 0.19 42.63
N ILE A 273 -16.67 0.43 41.83
CA ILE A 273 -17.90 -0.36 41.94
C ILE A 273 -17.63 -1.66 41.20
N GLU A 274 -17.70 -2.78 41.91
CA GLU A 274 -17.49 -4.11 41.38
C GLU A 274 -18.77 -4.66 40.76
N THR A 275 -18.75 -4.95 39.46
CA THR A 275 -19.93 -5.32 38.69
C THR A 275 -19.74 -6.63 37.93
N GLN A 276 -20.86 -7.29 37.64
CA GLN A 276 -20.96 -8.33 36.63
C GLN A 276 -22.16 -7.99 35.75
N VAL A 277 -21.92 -7.12 34.76
CA VAL A 277 -22.93 -6.65 33.81
C VAL A 277 -22.46 -6.77 32.37
N ASN A 278 -23.40 -6.95 31.44
CA ASN A 278 -23.11 -7.04 30.02
C ASN A 278 -23.04 -5.64 29.39
N THR A 279 -23.93 -4.72 29.80
CA THR A 279 -24.03 -3.37 29.24
C THR A 279 -24.03 -2.30 30.33
N LEU A 280 -23.08 -1.37 30.26
CA LEU A 280 -23.16 -0.09 30.94
C LEU A 280 -23.86 0.90 30.01
N ASN A 281 -25.17 1.06 30.17
CA ASN A 281 -25.98 1.84 29.24
C ASN A 281 -25.77 3.35 29.42
N SER A 282 -25.68 3.82 30.67
CA SER A 282 -25.23 5.19 30.97
C SER A 282 -24.63 5.32 32.36
N ALA A 283 -23.45 5.95 32.48
CA ALA A 283 -22.86 6.35 33.76
C ALA A 283 -22.46 7.82 33.74
N GLN A 284 -23.00 8.63 34.65
CA GLN A 284 -22.73 10.08 34.69
C GLN A 284 -22.27 10.53 36.08
N ALA A 285 -20.98 10.87 36.20
CA ALA A 285 -20.37 11.47 37.39
C ALA A 285 -20.17 12.99 37.23
N ARG A 286 -21.21 13.77 37.54
CA ARG A 286 -21.36 15.17 37.13
C ARG A 286 -20.28 16.13 37.62
N THR A 287 -19.64 15.86 38.76
CA THR A 287 -18.68 16.79 39.39
C THR A 287 -17.39 16.14 39.89
N ALA A 288 -17.26 14.82 39.74
CA ALA A 288 -16.14 14.05 40.23
C ALA A 288 -15.77 12.94 39.22
N SER A 289 -15.08 11.90 39.68
CA SER A 289 -14.72 10.74 38.86
C SER A 289 -15.78 9.62 38.90
N LEU A 290 -15.70 8.74 37.91
CA LEU A 290 -16.34 7.44 37.80
C LEU A 290 -15.26 6.35 37.91
N TYR A 291 -15.45 5.40 38.82
CA TYR A 291 -14.58 4.24 39.02
C TYR A 291 -15.41 2.96 39.01
N LEU A 292 -15.10 2.02 38.11
CA LEU A 292 -15.86 0.78 37.93
C LEU A 292 -14.94 -0.38 37.56
N LYS A 293 -15.28 -1.58 38.05
CA LYS A 293 -14.63 -2.84 37.71
C LYS A 293 -15.64 -3.89 37.29
N ASN A 294 -15.51 -4.49 36.10
CA ASN A 294 -16.40 -5.55 35.64
C ASN A 294 -15.71 -6.92 35.55
N PHE A 295 -16.34 -7.97 36.08
CA PHE A 295 -15.77 -9.32 36.10
C PHE A 295 -15.94 -10.12 34.79
N GLY A 296 -16.64 -9.59 33.77
CA GLY A 296 -16.83 -10.20 32.46
C GLY A 296 -16.64 -9.23 31.30
N ASP A 297 -17.15 -9.59 30.13
CA ASP A 297 -17.23 -8.67 28.99
C ASP A 297 -18.15 -7.49 29.34
N LEU A 298 -17.80 -6.29 28.88
CA LEU A 298 -18.58 -5.09 29.11
C LEU A 298 -18.71 -4.28 27.82
N TYR A 299 -19.95 -3.92 27.45
CA TYR A 299 -20.20 -2.87 26.48
C TYR A 299 -20.56 -1.56 27.21
N VAL A 300 -19.71 -0.54 27.08
CA VAL A 300 -19.95 0.80 27.61
C VAL A 300 -20.58 1.65 26.52
N LYS A 301 -21.90 1.82 26.54
CA LYS A 301 -22.59 2.70 25.58
C LYS A 301 -22.30 4.17 25.83
N SER A 302 -22.36 4.59 27.10
CA SER A 302 -22.03 5.96 27.49
C SER A 302 -21.48 6.06 28.90
N ALA A 303 -20.37 6.77 29.07
CA ALA A 303 -19.82 7.12 30.38
C ALA A 303 -19.26 8.55 30.38
N SER A 304 -19.55 9.33 31.42
CA SER A 304 -19.03 10.69 31.53
C SER A 304 -18.67 11.06 32.96
N ALA A 305 -17.57 11.81 33.12
CA ALA A 305 -17.13 12.31 34.41
C ALA A 305 -16.47 13.69 34.29
N ALA A 306 -16.60 14.54 35.31
CA ALA A 306 -15.92 15.83 35.31
C ALA A 306 -14.38 15.70 35.41
N HIS A 307 -13.89 14.64 36.07
CA HIS A 307 -12.47 14.39 36.27
C HIS A 307 -11.99 13.15 35.53
N ASN A 308 -12.16 11.97 36.13
CA ASN A 308 -11.64 10.72 35.57
C ASN A 308 -12.77 9.74 35.29
N VAL A 309 -12.72 9.05 34.16
CA VAL A 309 -13.41 7.77 33.96
C VAL A 309 -12.35 6.69 34.02
N GLN A 310 -12.48 5.76 34.96
CA GLN A 310 -11.63 4.59 35.06
C GLN A 310 -12.48 3.33 35.08
N ILE A 311 -12.25 2.46 34.09
CA ILE A 311 -12.99 1.21 33.92
C ILE A 311 -11.99 0.07 33.77
N GLU A 312 -12.03 -0.87 34.71
CA GLU A 312 -11.29 -2.12 34.65
C GLU A 312 -12.26 -3.25 34.23
N VAL A 313 -11.86 -4.10 33.30
CA VAL A 313 -12.60 -5.33 32.97
C VAL A 313 -11.67 -6.53 33.01
N ASN A 314 -12.20 -7.67 33.43
CA ASN A 314 -11.43 -8.92 33.42
C ASN A 314 -11.38 -9.57 32.03
N SER A 315 -12.19 -9.13 31.05
CA SER A 315 -12.32 -9.72 29.71
C SER A 315 -12.27 -8.64 28.62
N ASN A 316 -13.16 -8.65 27.62
CA ASN A 316 -13.22 -7.63 26.57
C ASN A 316 -14.03 -6.40 27.02
N LEU A 317 -13.62 -5.23 26.56
CA LEU A 317 -14.32 -3.96 26.74
C LEU A 317 -14.69 -3.41 25.36
N THR A 318 -15.98 -3.33 25.04
CA THR A 318 -16.47 -2.59 23.86
C THR A 318 -16.82 -1.17 24.29
N VAL A 319 -16.37 -0.17 23.52
CA VAL A 319 -16.41 1.24 23.92
C VAL A 319 -17.24 2.06 22.94
N GLY A 320 -18.28 2.71 23.46
CA GLY A 320 -19.03 3.79 22.80
C GLY A 320 -18.55 5.17 23.29
N ASP A 321 -19.48 6.05 23.69
CA ASP A 321 -19.14 7.45 24.02
C ASP A 321 -18.63 7.61 25.46
N ILE A 322 -17.35 7.91 25.62
CA ILE A 322 -16.73 8.13 26.94
C ILE A 322 -16.12 9.53 27.00
N SER A 323 -16.50 10.36 27.98
CA SER A 323 -15.97 11.72 28.11
C SER A 323 -15.51 12.09 29.52
N ALA A 324 -14.28 12.60 29.63
CA ALA A 324 -13.72 13.08 30.91
C ALA A 324 -12.52 14.01 30.72
N ALA A 325 -11.96 14.54 31.82
CA ALA A 325 -10.64 15.18 31.74
C ALA A 325 -9.52 14.14 31.50
N SER A 326 -9.68 12.94 32.07
CA SER A 326 -8.80 11.78 31.87
C SER A 326 -9.63 10.49 31.75
N VAL A 327 -9.28 9.61 30.83
CA VAL A 327 -9.89 8.28 30.66
C VAL A 327 -8.80 7.21 30.82
N ASP A 328 -9.08 6.19 31.62
CA ASP A 328 -8.19 5.05 31.87
C ASP A 328 -8.98 3.74 31.74
N LEU A 329 -8.73 2.98 30.68
CA LEU A 329 -9.43 1.74 30.37
C LEU A 329 -8.45 0.57 30.42
N ASP A 330 -8.81 -0.48 31.17
CA ASP A 330 -7.95 -1.64 31.39
C ASP A 330 -8.70 -2.95 31.16
N ALA A 331 -8.37 -3.64 30.08
CA ALA A 331 -8.86 -4.99 29.75
C ALA A 331 -7.80 -6.04 30.11
N LYS A 332 -7.92 -6.61 31.32
CA LYS A 332 -6.86 -7.44 31.94
C LYS A 332 -6.51 -8.69 31.16
N THR A 333 -7.50 -9.34 30.56
CA THR A 333 -7.28 -10.56 29.77
C THR A 333 -7.79 -10.49 28.34
N GLY A 334 -8.60 -9.48 28.01
CA GLY A 334 -9.20 -9.28 26.69
C GLY A 334 -8.73 -8.02 25.98
N SER A 335 -9.52 -7.61 24.99
CA SER A 335 -9.27 -6.47 24.11
C SER A 335 -10.11 -5.26 24.50
N ILE A 336 -9.66 -4.07 24.12
CA ILE A 336 -10.48 -2.85 24.10
C ILE A 336 -10.91 -2.64 22.65
N LEU A 337 -12.20 -2.69 22.38
CA LEU A 337 -12.77 -2.73 21.03
C LEU A 337 -13.68 -1.53 20.79
N ASP A 338 -13.63 -1.02 19.57
CA ASP A 338 -14.59 -0.08 19.04
C ASP A 338 -16.02 -0.68 19.00
N ASP A 339 -17.05 0.15 19.14
CA ASP A 339 -18.45 -0.29 19.07
C ASP A 339 -19.06 -0.28 17.65
N LEU A 340 -18.22 -0.03 16.64
CA LEU A 340 -18.55 0.06 15.22
C LEU A 340 -19.50 1.22 14.90
N ASN A 341 -19.56 2.22 15.77
CA ASN A 341 -20.36 3.42 15.58
C ASN A 341 -19.46 4.66 15.58
N ASP A 342 -19.13 5.10 14.37
CA ASP A 342 -18.27 6.24 14.02
C ASP A 342 -18.74 7.62 14.57
N THR A 343 -19.84 7.67 15.32
CA THR A 343 -20.30 8.88 16.01
C THR A 343 -19.88 8.93 17.48
N THR A 344 -19.46 7.79 18.03
CA THR A 344 -19.00 7.68 19.42
C THR A 344 -17.48 7.79 19.47
N ALA A 345 -16.94 8.21 20.61
CA ALA A 345 -15.49 8.31 20.77
C ALA A 345 -15.11 8.40 22.25
N ILE A 346 -13.82 8.17 22.54
CA ILE A 346 -13.22 8.52 23.82
C ILE A 346 -12.71 9.97 23.76
N ARG A 347 -13.30 10.85 24.56
CA ARG A 347 -13.01 12.30 24.58
C ARG A 347 -12.32 12.70 25.88
N ALA A 348 -11.02 12.97 25.83
CA ALA A 348 -10.25 13.44 27.00
C ALA A 348 -8.94 14.15 26.64
N ASN A 349 -8.38 14.89 27.60
CA ASN A 349 -7.01 15.41 27.46
C ASN A 349 -5.95 14.32 27.73
N LYS A 350 -6.32 13.26 28.43
CA LYS A 350 -5.44 12.12 28.70
C LYS A 350 -6.22 10.84 28.51
N ILE A 351 -5.72 9.96 27.65
CA ILE A 351 -6.33 8.67 27.36
C ILE A 351 -5.27 7.60 27.63
N SER A 352 -5.59 6.63 28.47
CA SER A 352 -4.75 5.48 28.81
C SER A 352 -5.54 4.21 28.49
N LEU A 353 -5.02 3.40 27.58
CA LEU A 353 -5.63 2.16 27.13
C LEU A 353 -4.65 1.02 27.38
N THR A 354 -5.03 0.08 28.24
CA THR A 354 -4.25 -1.12 28.54
C THR A 354 -5.08 -2.35 28.19
N ALA A 355 -4.57 -3.19 27.29
CA ALA A 355 -5.23 -4.42 26.89
C ALA A 355 -4.24 -5.59 26.82
N ASN A 356 -4.70 -6.78 27.20
CA ASN A 356 -3.95 -8.01 26.99
C ASN A 356 -4.23 -8.63 25.60
N GLY A 357 -5.30 -8.20 24.93
CA GLY A 357 -5.56 -8.40 23.50
C GLY A 357 -5.37 -7.09 22.73
N ASN A 358 -6.16 -6.90 21.67
CA ASN A 358 -6.06 -5.73 20.79
C ASN A 358 -6.61 -4.45 21.43
N ILE A 359 -6.22 -3.30 20.90
CA ILE A 359 -6.86 -2.01 21.13
C ILE A 359 -7.40 -1.54 19.78
N GLY A 360 -8.69 -1.24 19.69
CA GLY A 360 -9.32 -0.84 18.43
C GLY A 360 -10.20 -1.91 17.83
N SER A 361 -9.59 -2.80 17.05
CA SER A 361 -10.30 -3.77 16.23
C SER A 361 -9.75 -5.20 16.39
N THR A 362 -10.54 -6.18 15.96
CA THR A 362 -10.11 -7.58 15.83
C THR A 362 -9.63 -7.95 14.42
N SER A 363 -9.77 -7.04 13.46
CA SER A 363 -9.30 -7.21 12.08
C SER A 363 -8.80 -5.90 11.51
N THR A 364 -7.84 -5.98 10.60
CA THR A 364 -7.47 -4.86 9.74
C THR A 364 -8.63 -4.54 8.78
N VAL A 365 -8.86 -3.25 8.56
CA VAL A 365 -9.76 -2.72 7.54
C VAL A 365 -8.95 -1.79 6.65
N GLY A 366 -9.17 -1.90 5.33
CA GLY A 366 -8.27 -1.32 4.32
C GLY A 366 -8.55 0.15 3.93
N ASP A 367 -9.38 0.88 4.67
CA ASP A 367 -9.62 2.33 4.48
C ASP A 367 -9.38 3.04 5.82
N MET A 368 -9.09 4.34 5.78
CA MET A 368 -8.56 5.16 6.87
C MET A 368 -9.41 5.20 8.17
N ASP A 369 -10.64 4.67 8.20
CA ASP A 369 -11.59 4.96 9.29
C ASP A 369 -12.51 3.79 9.67
N ALA A 370 -12.49 2.66 8.97
CA ALA A 370 -13.60 1.71 9.05
C ALA A 370 -13.54 0.75 10.27
N GLY A 371 -13.81 1.24 11.48
CA GLY A 371 -13.91 0.39 12.69
C GLY A 371 -12.63 0.32 13.52
N TYR A 372 -11.81 1.37 13.46
CA TYR A 372 -10.77 1.62 14.46
C TYR A 372 -11.38 2.33 15.68
N LEU A 373 -10.72 2.27 16.83
CA LEU A 373 -11.27 2.94 18.03
C LEU A 373 -11.12 4.46 17.89
N ASP A 374 -12.27 5.13 17.89
CA ASP A 374 -12.36 6.57 17.78
C ASP A 374 -11.96 7.27 19.09
N ILE A 375 -11.02 8.20 18.96
CA ILE A 375 -10.59 9.06 20.04
C ILE A 375 -10.67 10.54 19.63
N ALA A 376 -10.97 11.38 20.60
CA ALA A 376 -10.86 12.83 20.48
C ALA A 376 -9.91 13.33 21.56
N LEU A 377 -8.62 13.24 21.27
CA LEU A 377 -7.56 13.65 22.18
C LEU A 377 -7.47 15.18 22.23
N GLY A 378 -7.52 15.73 23.44
CA GLY A 378 -7.20 17.13 23.65
C GLY A 378 -5.70 17.43 23.53
N GLY A 379 -5.24 18.51 24.14
CA GLY A 379 -3.82 18.91 24.07
C GLY A 379 -2.85 18.09 24.93
N GLY A 380 -3.24 16.90 25.39
CA GLY A 380 -2.43 16.08 26.30
C GLY A 380 -1.86 14.82 25.66
N SER A 381 -2.02 13.65 26.31
CA SER A 381 -1.26 12.43 26.00
C SER A 381 -2.14 11.19 25.81
N LEU A 382 -1.76 10.35 24.86
CA LEU A 382 -2.30 9.02 24.61
C LEU A 382 -1.27 7.97 25.08
N SER A 383 -1.63 7.09 26.00
CA SER A 383 -0.81 5.95 26.42
C SER A 383 -1.47 4.67 25.96
N LEU A 384 -0.79 3.91 25.10
CA LEU A 384 -1.29 2.64 24.56
C LEU A 384 -0.41 1.53 25.13
N SER A 385 -1.00 0.46 25.65
CA SER A 385 -0.26 -0.72 26.11
C SER A 385 -1.03 -1.97 25.73
N SER A 386 -0.60 -2.65 24.67
CA SER A 386 -1.26 -3.84 24.14
C SER A 386 -0.28 -5.02 24.03
N LYS A 387 -0.81 -6.24 24.20
CA LYS A 387 -0.18 -7.49 23.73
C LYS A 387 -0.88 -8.07 22.49
N GLY A 388 -1.60 -7.22 21.79
CA GLY A 388 -2.21 -7.46 20.50
C GLY A 388 -1.96 -6.25 19.61
N ASN A 389 -2.73 -6.12 18.54
CA ASN A 389 -2.61 -5.04 17.58
C ASN A 389 -3.29 -3.76 18.08
N ILE A 390 -2.84 -2.61 17.58
CA ILE A 390 -3.33 -1.28 17.93
C ILE A 390 -3.92 -0.60 16.69
N TYR A 391 -5.19 -0.21 16.78
CA TYR A 391 -5.93 0.49 15.73
C TYR A 391 -6.65 1.71 16.29
N ILE A 392 -6.11 2.90 16.05
CA ILE A 392 -6.63 4.15 16.62
C ILE A 392 -6.97 5.13 15.50
N ASN A 393 -8.14 5.76 15.62
CA ASN A 393 -8.52 6.88 14.78
C ASN A 393 -8.75 8.15 15.63
N GLU A 394 -7.98 9.19 15.38
CA GLU A 394 -8.17 10.51 15.97
C GLU A 394 -9.14 11.34 15.13
N ILE A 395 -10.28 11.73 15.74
CA ILE A 395 -11.41 12.36 15.03
C ILE A 395 -11.59 13.86 15.34
N ALA A 396 -10.73 14.48 16.15
CA ALA A 396 -10.89 15.87 16.58
C ALA A 396 -9.64 16.75 16.43
N SER A 397 -8.44 16.17 16.36
CA SER A 397 -7.22 16.94 16.24
C SER A 397 -6.94 17.39 14.80
N ALA A 398 -6.69 18.70 14.62
CA ALA A 398 -6.22 19.21 13.35
C ALA A 398 -4.79 18.72 12.98
N ASN A 399 -3.98 18.40 13.98
CA ASN A 399 -2.66 17.80 13.80
C ASN A 399 -2.35 16.88 14.99
N PHE A 400 -2.24 15.58 14.74
CA PHE A 400 -1.94 14.58 15.75
C PHE A 400 -0.42 14.34 15.82
N LEU A 401 0.17 14.59 16.99
CA LEU A 401 1.61 14.51 17.18
C LEU A 401 2.01 13.18 17.81
N THR A 402 3.01 12.50 17.25
CA THR A 402 3.46 11.20 17.79
C THR A 402 4.14 11.35 19.15
N SER A 403 4.64 12.53 19.51
CA SER A 403 5.12 12.87 20.85
C SER A 403 4.03 12.86 21.93
N GLN A 404 2.75 12.92 21.54
CA GLN A 404 1.63 12.72 22.45
C GLN A 404 1.37 11.24 22.72
N VAL A 405 1.86 10.35 21.86
CA VAL A 405 1.67 8.90 21.97
C VAL A 405 2.84 8.30 22.74
N THR A 406 2.53 7.58 23.81
CA THR A 406 3.51 6.94 24.69
C THR A 406 3.20 5.47 24.86
N ASN A 407 4.24 4.70 25.19
CA ASN A 407 4.16 3.25 25.42
C ASN A 407 3.71 2.42 24.21
N VAL A 408 3.89 2.93 22.99
CA VAL A 408 3.72 2.16 21.73
C VAL A 408 4.63 0.91 21.67
N ASN A 409 5.51 0.72 22.66
CA ASN A 409 6.24 -0.51 22.93
C ASN A 409 5.27 -1.64 23.33
N THR A 410 4.75 -2.31 22.31
CA THR A 410 4.06 -3.57 22.44
C THR A 410 5.05 -4.64 22.94
N GLY A 411 4.57 -5.58 23.77
CA GLY A 411 5.42 -6.58 24.41
C GLY A 411 6.10 -7.55 23.43
N VAL A 412 6.77 -8.58 23.96
CA VAL A 412 7.62 -9.56 23.23
C VAL A 412 6.91 -10.49 22.20
N ASN A 413 5.92 -10.02 21.44
CA ASN A 413 5.36 -10.70 20.28
C ASN A 413 4.94 -9.64 19.22
N ALA A 414 5.12 -9.95 17.94
CA ALA A 414 4.82 -9.10 16.79
C ALA A 414 3.36 -8.55 16.78
N HIS A 415 3.20 -7.23 16.68
CA HIS A 415 1.91 -6.53 16.70
C HIS A 415 1.90 -5.32 15.75
N ASP A 416 0.80 -5.16 15.02
CA ASP A 416 0.54 -4.00 14.14
C ASP A 416 0.29 -2.72 14.94
N VAL A 417 0.79 -1.59 14.45
CA VAL A 417 0.52 -0.25 15.00
C VAL A 417 -0.05 0.67 13.94
N PHE A 418 -1.37 0.84 13.94
CA PHE A 418 -2.10 1.64 12.98
C PHE A 418 -2.64 2.90 13.66
N LEU A 419 -2.13 4.05 13.25
CA LEU A 419 -2.53 5.36 13.78
C LEU A 419 -3.08 6.22 12.65
N VAL A 420 -4.34 6.59 12.77
CA VAL A 420 -5.03 7.43 11.80
C VAL A 420 -5.48 8.74 12.44
N ASN A 421 -5.45 9.83 11.68
CA ASN A 421 -6.13 11.07 12.01
C ASN A 421 -7.10 11.43 10.86
N SER A 422 -8.37 11.04 10.99
CA SER A 422 -9.41 11.36 10.02
C SER A 422 -9.80 12.85 10.01
N ALA A 423 -9.47 13.59 11.08
CA ALA A 423 -9.81 15.01 11.22
C ALA A 423 -8.77 15.97 10.60
N GLY A 424 -7.53 15.54 10.42
CA GLY A 424 -6.45 16.43 10.01
C GLY A 424 -5.13 15.71 9.72
N ASP A 425 -4.01 16.37 10.02
CA ASP A 425 -2.67 15.89 9.68
C ASP A 425 -2.09 14.99 10.78
N ILE A 426 -1.08 14.18 10.46
CA ILE A 426 -0.19 13.56 11.46
C ILE A 426 1.20 14.17 11.30
N THR A 427 1.81 14.52 12.43
CA THR A 427 3.23 14.88 12.48
C THR A 427 3.97 13.86 13.33
N VAL A 428 4.91 13.14 12.72
CA VAL A 428 5.83 12.25 13.42
C VAL A 428 6.97 13.09 13.97
N ASP A 429 6.81 13.64 15.18
CA ASP A 429 7.80 14.48 15.87
C ASP A 429 8.57 13.71 16.97
N SER A 430 8.14 12.50 17.28
CA SER A 430 8.87 11.48 18.05
C SER A 430 8.93 10.18 17.26
N ALA A 431 10.04 9.46 17.40
CA ALA A 431 10.25 8.21 16.66
C ALA A 431 9.16 7.18 16.98
N ILE A 432 8.72 6.45 15.96
CA ILE A 432 7.81 5.31 16.09
C ILE A 432 8.56 4.07 15.65
N SER A 433 8.44 3.01 16.45
CA SER A 433 8.93 1.69 16.09
C SER A 433 7.94 0.61 16.49
N ALA A 434 7.81 -0.42 15.65
CA ALA A 434 7.02 -1.62 15.92
C ALA A 434 7.83 -2.87 15.56
N GLU A 435 7.41 -4.04 16.04
CA GLU A 435 8.02 -5.31 15.66
C GLU A 435 7.56 -5.76 14.26
N ASP A 436 6.27 -5.55 13.96
CA ASP A 436 5.53 -5.94 12.75
C ASP A 436 5.14 -4.67 11.95
N ASN A 437 3.92 -4.58 11.41
CA ASN A 437 3.48 -3.48 10.55
C ASN A 437 3.28 -2.13 11.27
N ILE A 438 3.63 -1.03 10.58
CA ILE A 438 3.21 0.33 10.92
C ILE A 438 2.37 0.89 9.79
N LEU A 439 1.17 1.40 10.11
CA LEU A 439 0.38 2.20 9.19
C LEU A 439 0.08 3.57 9.79
N LEU A 440 0.42 4.62 9.06
CA LEU A 440 0.03 5.99 9.39
C LEU A 440 -0.86 6.54 8.29
N ALA A 441 -2.04 7.07 8.65
CA ALA A 441 -2.91 7.72 7.68
C ALA A 441 -3.47 9.06 8.15
N ALA A 442 -3.52 10.05 7.26
CA ALA A 442 -3.96 11.41 7.60
C ALA A 442 -4.33 12.25 6.36
N ASN A 443 -4.70 13.50 6.59
CA ASN A 443 -4.80 14.49 5.52
C ASN A 443 -3.42 14.78 4.90
N ASN A 444 -2.46 15.28 5.68
CA ASN A 444 -1.03 15.27 5.35
C ASN A 444 -0.24 14.45 6.37
N LEU A 445 0.83 13.80 5.93
CA LEU A 445 1.81 13.13 6.78
C LEU A 445 3.13 13.90 6.80
N ASN A 446 3.58 14.32 7.99
CA ASN A 446 4.84 15.05 8.16
C ASN A 446 5.82 14.24 9.03
N VAL A 447 6.81 13.60 8.42
CA VAL A 447 7.75 12.69 9.09
C VAL A 447 9.02 13.42 9.51
N ASN A 448 9.06 13.89 10.76
CA ASN A 448 10.15 14.69 11.35
C ASN A 448 11.02 13.90 12.38
N ALA A 449 10.66 12.65 12.66
CA ALA A 449 11.39 11.67 13.46
C ALA A 449 11.41 10.32 12.71
N ASP A 450 12.36 9.44 13.06
CA ASP A 450 12.56 8.16 12.37
C ASP A 450 11.34 7.23 12.56
N ILE A 451 11.02 6.44 11.52
CA ILE A 451 10.02 5.36 11.57
C ILE A 451 10.74 4.05 11.23
N SER A 452 10.55 3.02 12.05
CA SER A 452 11.19 1.73 11.78
C SER A 452 10.41 0.52 12.23
N THR A 453 10.43 -0.55 11.44
CA THR A 453 9.97 -1.89 11.83
C THR A 453 11.14 -2.88 11.82
N THR A 454 11.02 -4.02 12.50
CA THR A 454 12.09 -5.04 12.55
C THR A 454 11.85 -6.26 11.67
N ALA A 455 10.62 -6.49 11.22
CA ALA A 455 10.26 -7.70 10.47
C ALA A 455 9.36 -7.42 9.25
N ASP A 456 8.35 -6.57 9.39
CA ASP A 456 7.28 -6.40 8.38
C ASP A 456 7.13 -4.94 7.94
N ASP A 457 5.95 -4.55 7.44
CA ASP A 457 5.76 -3.45 6.49
C ASP A 457 5.61 -2.06 7.12
N ILE A 458 5.89 -1.01 6.34
CA ILE A 458 5.54 0.37 6.66
C ILE A 458 4.66 0.95 5.56
N ASP A 459 3.43 1.36 5.90
CA ASP A 459 2.52 2.07 5.02
C ASP A 459 2.28 3.51 5.50
N LEU A 460 2.59 4.47 4.63
CA LEU A 460 2.32 5.89 4.83
C LEU A 460 1.29 6.37 3.82
N ILE A 461 0.09 6.71 4.29
CA ILE A 461 -1.05 7.07 3.43
C ILE A 461 -1.53 8.50 3.74
N ALA A 462 -1.48 9.40 2.77
CA ALA A 462 -2.00 10.76 2.90
C ALA A 462 -3.07 11.06 1.85
N LEU A 463 -4.15 11.73 2.26
CA LEU A 463 -5.16 12.26 1.33
C LEU A 463 -4.59 13.35 0.42
N ASP A 464 -3.56 14.07 0.89
CA ASP A 464 -2.85 15.12 0.18
C ASP A 464 -1.35 14.80 0.18
N ASN A 465 -0.51 15.42 1.03
CA ASN A 465 0.95 15.30 0.92
C ASN A 465 1.59 14.35 1.94
N VAL A 466 2.68 13.69 1.52
CA VAL A 466 3.65 13.02 2.40
C VAL A 466 4.98 13.79 2.35
N ASN A 467 5.37 14.36 3.49
CA ASN A 467 6.59 15.15 3.65
C ASN A 467 7.57 14.42 4.57
N LEU A 468 8.77 14.10 4.06
CA LEU A 468 9.77 13.29 4.75
C LEU A 468 11.01 14.12 5.11
N ALA A 469 11.46 14.05 6.36
CA ALA A 469 12.66 14.74 6.83
C ALA A 469 13.58 13.83 7.66
N ARG A 470 13.29 12.54 7.74
CA ARG A 470 13.95 11.53 8.57
C ARG A 470 13.95 10.16 7.94
N ASN A 471 14.66 9.22 8.58
CA ASN A 471 14.82 7.89 8.06
C ASN A 471 13.54 7.07 8.20
N ILE A 472 13.27 6.26 7.20
CA ILE A 472 12.24 5.22 7.22
C ILE A 472 12.93 3.92 6.87
N SER A 473 12.81 2.88 7.70
CA SER A 473 13.43 1.58 7.44
C SER A 473 12.50 0.44 7.84
N SER A 474 12.35 -0.54 6.97
CA SER A 474 11.44 -1.68 7.18
C SER A 474 12.20 -3.00 7.17
N GLY A 475 11.59 -4.06 7.70
CA GLY A 475 12.12 -5.41 7.57
C GLY A 475 11.91 -6.02 6.18
N ASP A 476 10.90 -5.54 5.44
CA ASP A 476 10.45 -6.09 4.16
C ASP A 476 10.01 -4.99 3.17
N TYR A 477 8.83 -4.39 3.38
CA TYR A 477 8.25 -3.45 2.41
C TYR A 477 8.03 -2.04 2.97
N ILE A 478 8.11 -1.03 2.09
CA ILE A 478 7.75 0.36 2.36
C ILE A 478 6.78 0.87 1.29
N GLY A 479 5.54 1.16 1.69
CA GLY A 479 4.52 1.80 0.87
C GLY A 479 4.34 3.27 1.22
N ILE A 480 4.43 4.17 0.24
CA ILE A 480 4.16 5.60 0.44
C ILE A 480 3.17 6.08 -0.61
N THR A 481 1.99 6.48 -0.15
CA THR A 481 0.91 6.98 -1.01
C THR A 481 0.49 8.38 -0.58
N ALA A 482 0.66 9.34 -1.48
CA ALA A 482 0.06 10.67 -1.45
C ALA A 482 -1.16 10.71 -2.38
N ASP A 483 -2.02 11.72 -2.23
CA ASP A 483 -3.26 11.87 -3.02
C ASP A 483 -4.21 10.66 -2.91
N PHE A 484 -4.19 9.96 -1.77
CA PHE A 484 -5.05 8.79 -1.56
C PHE A 484 -6.53 9.17 -1.54
N HIS A 485 -7.36 8.45 -2.29
CA HIS A 485 -8.82 8.64 -2.25
C HIS A 485 -9.46 7.77 -1.17
N SER A 486 -9.90 8.38 -0.05
CA SER A 486 -10.72 7.70 0.93
C SER A 486 -12.20 7.79 0.53
N ALA A 487 -12.79 6.63 0.23
CA ALA A 487 -14.21 6.52 -0.08
C ALA A 487 -15.08 6.85 1.14
N TYR A 488 -14.60 6.50 2.34
CA TYR A 488 -15.26 6.79 3.60
C TYR A 488 -15.37 8.30 3.87
N LEU A 489 -14.25 9.03 3.78
CA LEU A 489 -14.23 10.48 4.02
C LEU A 489 -14.74 11.29 2.82
N GLY A 490 -14.78 10.70 1.63
CA GLY A 490 -15.10 11.39 0.38
C GLY A 490 -14.08 12.49 0.03
N LYS A 491 -12.80 12.26 0.35
CA LYS A 491 -11.68 13.21 0.21
C LYS A 491 -10.48 12.56 -0.47
N GLY A 492 -9.57 13.39 -0.97
CA GLY A 492 -8.35 12.99 -1.69
C GLY A 492 -8.62 12.46 -3.10
N GLY A 493 -7.55 12.12 -3.83
CA GLY A 493 -7.61 11.70 -5.23
C GLY A 493 -7.95 12.83 -6.20
N ASP A 494 -7.55 14.06 -5.88
CA ASP A 494 -7.81 15.24 -6.71
C ASP A 494 -6.64 15.59 -7.64
N GLY A 495 -5.54 14.85 -7.55
CA GLY A 495 -4.34 14.98 -8.38
C GLY A 495 -3.31 15.96 -7.82
N THR A 496 -3.41 16.39 -6.55
CA THR A 496 -2.53 17.42 -5.97
C THR A 496 -1.51 16.91 -4.96
N GLY A 497 -1.72 15.73 -4.37
CA GLY A 497 -0.82 15.19 -3.34
C GLY A 497 0.58 14.86 -3.85
N THR A 498 1.60 15.28 -3.11
CA THR A 498 3.03 15.06 -3.42
C THR A 498 3.71 14.13 -2.42
N ILE A 499 4.76 13.43 -2.86
CA ILE A 499 5.73 12.76 -1.98
C ILE A 499 7.04 13.55 -2.09
N SER A 500 7.49 14.14 -0.98
CA SER A 500 8.71 14.95 -0.96
C SER A 500 9.61 14.59 0.20
N GLN A 501 10.93 14.65 -0.01
CA GLN A 501 11.92 14.47 1.03
C GLN A 501 12.88 15.66 1.12
N THR A 502 13.19 16.06 2.35
CA THR A 502 14.13 17.15 2.64
C THR A 502 15.40 16.67 3.35
N ALA A 503 15.34 15.50 4.00
CA ALA A 503 16.43 14.84 4.69
C ALA A 503 16.05 13.39 5.02
N GLY A 504 17.05 12.60 5.43
CA GLY A 504 16.88 11.18 5.75
C GLY A 504 17.07 10.27 4.53
N VAL A 505 16.90 8.97 4.74
CA VAL A 505 16.92 7.92 3.71
C VAL A 505 15.65 7.09 3.85
N VAL A 506 14.99 6.76 2.74
CA VAL A 506 13.92 5.75 2.71
C VAL A 506 14.51 4.40 2.35
N GLY A 507 14.41 3.43 3.24
CA GLY A 507 15.03 2.10 3.15
C GLY A 507 16.39 2.00 3.84
N SER A 508 16.82 0.76 4.04
CA SER A 508 18.09 0.32 4.64
C SER A 508 18.91 -0.61 3.73
N GLY A 509 18.38 -0.93 2.55
CA GLY A 509 19.04 -1.67 1.47
C GLY A 509 18.54 -3.10 1.28
N ILE A 510 17.39 -3.44 1.87
CA ILE A 510 16.74 -4.75 1.69
C ILE A 510 15.30 -4.63 1.19
N GLU A 511 14.73 -3.43 1.23
CA GLU A 511 13.29 -3.23 1.13
C GLU A 511 12.80 -3.12 -0.31
N ASP A 512 11.53 -3.51 -0.49
CA ASP A 512 10.73 -3.19 -1.66
C ASP A 512 9.99 -1.85 -1.45
N LEU A 513 10.09 -0.94 -2.41
CA LEU A 513 9.52 0.41 -2.31
C LEU A 513 8.43 0.65 -3.35
N VAL A 514 7.23 0.99 -2.89
CA VAL A 514 6.10 1.34 -3.76
C VAL A 514 5.61 2.75 -3.45
N LEU A 515 5.54 3.57 -4.50
CA LEU A 515 5.21 4.99 -4.40
C LEU A 515 4.00 5.34 -5.26
N GLY A 516 3.08 6.13 -4.71
CA GLY A 516 1.93 6.68 -5.45
C GLY A 516 1.71 8.15 -5.13
N ALA A 517 1.62 9.02 -6.13
CA ALA A 517 1.34 10.44 -5.95
C ALA A 517 0.48 11.04 -7.07
N GLY A 518 -0.12 12.19 -6.78
CA GLY A 518 -0.83 13.01 -7.76
C GLY A 518 0.07 14.03 -8.46
N SER A 519 0.97 14.67 -7.70
CA SER A 519 1.68 15.90 -8.11
C SER A 519 3.21 15.84 -7.98
N GLY A 520 3.79 14.65 -8.03
CA GLY A 520 5.24 14.43 -8.07
C GLY A 520 5.81 13.63 -6.89
N ILE A 521 7.00 13.08 -7.12
CA ILE A 521 7.74 12.21 -6.20
C ILE A 521 9.20 12.65 -6.20
N ASP A 522 9.77 12.95 -5.05
CA ASP A 522 11.20 13.29 -4.89
C ASP A 522 11.76 12.63 -3.62
N LEU A 523 12.59 11.59 -3.80
CA LEU A 523 13.13 10.78 -2.72
C LEU A 523 14.60 10.41 -2.91
N HIS A 524 15.33 10.41 -1.79
CA HIS A 524 16.61 9.76 -1.59
C HIS A 524 16.40 8.44 -0.82
N THR A 525 16.82 7.34 -1.43
CA THR A 525 16.45 5.97 -1.04
C THR A 525 17.67 5.06 -0.86
N GLN A 526 17.47 3.95 -0.16
CA GLN A 526 18.37 2.81 -0.14
C GLN A 526 17.50 1.56 -0.15
N VAL A 527 17.05 1.15 -1.33
CA VAL A 527 16.08 0.05 -1.54
C VAL A 527 16.57 -0.88 -2.63
N VAL A 528 16.04 -2.10 -2.67
CA VAL A 528 16.43 -3.11 -3.67
C VAL A 528 15.52 -3.07 -4.88
N THR A 529 14.22 -2.83 -4.65
CA THR A 529 13.23 -2.71 -5.73
C THR A 529 12.43 -1.41 -5.65
N LEU A 530 11.86 -1.01 -6.79
CA LEU A 530 11.08 0.22 -6.92
C LEU A 530 9.90 0.06 -7.88
N GLU A 531 8.73 0.48 -7.41
CA GLU A 531 7.58 0.90 -8.21
C GLU A 531 7.22 2.34 -7.88
N ALA A 532 6.89 3.15 -8.90
CA ALA A 532 6.47 4.52 -8.67
C ALA A 532 5.42 4.99 -9.70
N ASN A 533 4.34 5.58 -9.22
CA ASN A 533 3.31 6.17 -10.06
C ASN A 533 3.05 7.64 -9.71
N ASN A 534 3.11 8.50 -10.72
CA ASN A 534 2.67 9.89 -10.60
C ASN A 534 1.57 10.19 -11.62
N SER A 535 0.37 10.56 -11.15
CA SER A 535 -0.84 10.47 -11.98
C SER A 535 -1.23 11.76 -12.72
N LYS A 536 -0.85 12.96 -12.24
CA LYS A 536 -1.41 14.22 -12.75
C LYS A 536 -0.41 15.30 -13.14
N SER A 537 0.56 15.62 -12.28
CA SER A 537 1.49 16.74 -12.48
C SER A 537 2.82 16.50 -11.76
N GLY A 538 3.86 17.28 -12.05
CA GLY A 538 5.17 17.11 -11.40
C GLY A 538 6.02 15.98 -11.99
N ASP A 539 7.22 15.82 -11.43
CA ASP A 539 8.25 14.89 -11.87
C ASP A 539 8.39 13.72 -10.89
N ILE A 540 9.03 12.64 -11.32
CA ILE A 540 9.50 11.56 -10.44
C ILE A 540 11.02 11.66 -10.39
N THR A 541 11.58 11.89 -9.21
CA THR A 541 13.03 11.96 -8.94
C THR A 541 13.39 10.97 -7.85
N ILE A 542 14.28 10.03 -8.16
CA ILE A 542 14.75 9.00 -7.23
C ILE A 542 16.28 8.99 -7.21
N ASP A 543 16.86 9.11 -6.02
CA ASP A 543 18.30 8.99 -5.79
C ASP A 543 18.59 7.81 -4.86
N ASN A 544 18.97 6.66 -5.43
CA ASN A 544 19.14 5.41 -4.69
C ASN A 544 20.60 5.07 -4.39
N ILE A 545 20.88 4.75 -3.13
CA ILE A 545 22.14 4.16 -2.69
C ILE A 545 22.09 2.63 -2.87
N GLY A 546 23.07 2.07 -3.58
CA GLY A 546 23.14 0.63 -3.84
C GLY A 546 22.43 0.22 -5.12
N ASN A 547 22.31 -1.10 -5.34
CA ASN A 547 21.67 -1.63 -6.54
C ASN A 547 20.17 -1.33 -6.51
N LEU A 548 19.60 -1.04 -7.68
CA LEU A 548 18.17 -0.81 -7.82
C LEU A 548 17.59 -1.65 -8.96
N THR A 549 16.48 -2.34 -8.70
CA THR A 549 15.68 -3.00 -9.74
C THR A 549 14.30 -2.38 -9.82
N VAL A 550 13.92 -1.85 -10.99
CA VAL A 550 12.54 -1.44 -11.26
C VAL A 550 11.74 -2.70 -11.60
N VAL A 551 10.65 -2.96 -10.88
CA VAL A 551 9.86 -4.20 -10.94
C VAL A 551 8.38 -3.91 -11.24
N ASP A 552 7.60 -4.98 -11.47
CA ASP A 552 6.13 -4.96 -11.53
C ASP A 552 5.56 -3.83 -12.42
N SER A 553 4.80 -2.89 -11.85
CA SER A 553 4.19 -1.81 -12.65
C SER A 553 5.22 -0.82 -13.20
N GLY A 554 6.41 -0.77 -12.61
CA GLY A 554 7.53 0.05 -13.01
C GLY A 554 7.47 1.50 -12.51
N VAL A 555 8.15 2.41 -13.21
CA VAL A 555 8.19 3.85 -12.87
C VAL A 555 7.46 4.64 -13.94
N ASN A 556 6.28 5.16 -13.59
CA ASN A 556 5.35 5.75 -14.56
C ASN A 556 4.94 7.17 -14.16
N ASN A 557 5.36 8.15 -14.97
CA ASN A 557 4.90 9.53 -14.85
C ASN A 557 3.84 9.85 -15.92
N GLN A 558 2.57 9.88 -15.51
CA GLN A 558 1.43 10.18 -16.39
C GLN A 558 1.22 11.69 -16.60
N ALA A 559 1.96 12.55 -15.89
CA ALA A 559 1.91 13.99 -16.04
C ALA A 559 2.39 14.43 -17.44
N LEU A 560 1.63 15.32 -18.08
CA LEU A 560 2.01 15.87 -19.37
C LEU A 560 3.31 16.68 -19.27
N GLY A 561 4.36 16.21 -19.94
CA GLY A 561 5.71 16.78 -19.87
C GLY A 561 6.46 16.51 -18.57
N GLY A 562 5.89 15.71 -17.65
CA GLY A 562 6.55 15.31 -16.42
C GLY A 562 7.69 14.34 -16.68
N LYS A 563 8.79 14.52 -15.96
CA LYS A 563 10.04 13.79 -16.14
C LYS A 563 10.16 12.58 -15.21
N VAL A 564 11.06 11.68 -15.55
CA VAL A 564 11.55 10.63 -14.67
C VAL A 564 13.08 10.74 -14.59
N ASP A 565 13.59 11.05 -13.42
CA ASP A 565 15.02 11.14 -13.12
C ASP A 565 15.38 10.07 -12.07
N ILE A 566 16.17 9.05 -12.45
CA ILE A 566 16.62 7.99 -11.55
C ILE A 566 18.15 8.00 -11.52
N ASN A 567 18.72 8.31 -10.34
CA ASN A 567 20.14 8.24 -10.07
C ASN A 567 20.43 7.06 -9.13
N VAL A 568 21.33 6.16 -9.51
CA VAL A 568 21.66 4.95 -8.76
C VAL A 568 23.16 4.88 -8.51
N HIS A 569 23.57 4.80 -7.26
CA HIS A 569 24.98 4.73 -6.87
C HIS A 569 25.59 3.32 -6.96
N SER A 570 25.07 2.51 -7.90
CA SER A 570 25.49 1.13 -8.21
C SER A 570 24.86 0.70 -9.55
N ASP A 571 24.48 -0.56 -9.74
CA ASP A 571 23.80 -1.06 -10.93
C ASP A 571 22.29 -0.72 -10.91
N LEU A 572 21.74 -0.31 -12.05
CA LEU A 572 20.31 -0.11 -12.29
C LEU A 572 19.80 -1.19 -13.26
N THR A 573 18.71 -1.87 -12.88
CA THR A 573 18.06 -2.89 -13.71
C THR A 573 16.58 -2.53 -13.91
N VAL A 574 16.08 -2.58 -15.14
CA VAL A 574 14.63 -2.56 -15.41
C VAL A 574 14.19 -3.99 -15.70
N ALA A 575 13.41 -4.61 -14.81
CA ALA A 575 13.01 -6.01 -14.92
C ALA A 575 12.21 -6.28 -16.22
N SER A 576 12.18 -7.55 -16.64
CA SER A 576 11.57 -7.97 -17.92
C SER A 576 10.08 -7.65 -18.05
N ASP A 577 9.37 -7.59 -16.92
CA ASP A 577 7.95 -7.31 -16.78
C ASP A 577 7.63 -5.89 -16.33
N ALA A 578 8.66 -5.07 -16.09
CA ALA A 578 8.54 -3.68 -15.70
C ALA A 578 8.74 -2.73 -16.88
N GLN A 579 8.41 -1.45 -16.66
CA GLN A 579 8.58 -0.37 -17.64
C GLN A 579 8.98 0.94 -16.96
N ILE A 580 9.57 1.85 -17.73
CA ILE A 580 9.74 3.24 -17.30
C ILE A 580 9.07 4.13 -18.34
N THR A 581 8.02 4.87 -17.93
CA THR A 581 7.24 5.68 -18.87
C THR A 581 6.99 7.12 -18.45
N THR A 582 6.94 8.02 -19.42
CA THR A 582 6.49 9.42 -19.25
C THR A 582 5.40 9.78 -20.27
N HIS A 583 4.77 10.96 -20.16
CA HIS A 583 3.93 11.52 -21.23
C HIS A 583 4.56 12.73 -21.91
N GLY A 584 5.52 12.48 -22.80
CA GLY A 584 6.25 13.52 -23.55
C GLY A 584 7.34 14.22 -22.75
N GLY A 585 7.57 13.82 -21.50
CA GLY A 585 8.67 14.31 -20.67
C GLY A 585 9.94 13.48 -20.82
N ASP A 586 11.06 14.02 -20.36
CA ASP A 586 12.37 13.34 -20.45
C ASP A 586 12.49 12.20 -19.44
N ILE A 587 13.27 11.18 -19.79
CA ILE A 587 13.68 10.09 -18.89
C ILE A 587 15.20 10.14 -18.77
N ASN A 588 15.74 10.38 -17.58
CA ASN A 588 17.17 10.37 -17.32
C ASN A 588 17.52 9.26 -16.33
N LEU A 589 18.30 8.28 -16.78
CA LEU A 589 18.77 7.17 -15.97
C LEU A 589 20.28 7.29 -15.79
N THR A 590 20.74 7.38 -14.55
CA THR A 590 22.17 7.46 -14.21
C THR A 590 22.53 6.34 -13.25
N ALA A 591 23.59 5.60 -13.54
CA ALA A 591 24.11 4.55 -12.68
C ALA A 591 25.64 4.66 -12.55
N ASP A 592 26.19 4.56 -11.33
CA ASP A 592 27.63 4.44 -11.12
C ASP A 592 28.18 3.09 -11.65
N GLY A 593 27.30 2.08 -11.74
CA GLY A 593 27.55 0.76 -12.30
C GLY A 593 26.98 0.58 -13.72
N ASN A 594 26.45 -0.61 -13.99
CA ASN A 594 25.79 -0.96 -15.26
C ASN A 594 24.33 -0.48 -15.27
N VAL A 595 23.79 -0.25 -16.47
CA VAL A 595 22.35 -0.08 -16.70
C VAL A 595 21.84 -1.21 -17.57
N TYR A 596 20.89 -1.99 -17.06
CA TYR A 596 20.17 -3.01 -17.82
C TYR A 596 18.81 -2.45 -18.24
N VAL A 597 18.64 -2.19 -19.53
CA VAL A 597 17.48 -1.49 -20.09
C VAL A 597 16.39 -2.48 -20.50
N ASN A 598 15.13 -2.05 -20.36
CA ASN A 598 13.95 -2.74 -20.85
C ASN A 598 12.73 -1.79 -20.83
N ASN A 599 11.86 -1.84 -21.83
CA ASN A 599 10.56 -1.13 -21.86
C ASN A 599 10.59 0.36 -21.40
N ILE A 600 11.55 1.16 -21.90
CA ILE A 600 11.69 2.58 -21.57
C ILE A 600 11.01 3.43 -22.66
N SER A 601 9.96 4.18 -22.34
CA SER A 601 9.18 4.93 -23.34
C SER A 601 8.70 6.29 -22.88
N THR A 602 8.83 7.31 -23.73
CA THR A 602 8.28 8.64 -23.44
C THR A 602 6.80 8.80 -23.85
N ASP A 603 6.16 7.74 -24.36
CA ASP A 603 4.82 7.78 -24.97
C ASP A 603 3.71 7.09 -24.14
N ARG A 604 3.73 7.26 -22.81
CA ARG A 604 2.80 6.70 -21.78
C ARG A 604 2.70 5.18 -21.67
N SER A 605 3.00 4.46 -22.73
CA SER A 605 2.76 3.04 -22.82
C SER A 605 3.67 2.39 -23.85
N PHE A 606 3.91 1.11 -23.62
CA PHE A 606 4.60 0.22 -24.53
C PHE A 606 3.59 -0.56 -25.38
N THR A 607 2.80 0.14 -26.21
CA THR A 607 1.94 -0.54 -27.19
C THR A 607 2.65 -0.58 -28.54
N GLY A 608 2.99 -1.77 -29.03
CA GLY A 608 3.66 -2.02 -30.32
C GLY A 608 2.94 -1.53 -31.59
N SER A 609 2.01 -0.57 -31.48
CA SER A 609 1.39 0.09 -32.62
C SER A 609 1.94 1.50 -32.79
N THR A 610 2.24 1.85 -34.04
CA THR A 610 2.68 3.16 -34.53
C THR A 610 1.79 4.32 -34.05
N PRO A 611 2.31 5.16 -33.14
CA PRO A 611 2.54 6.54 -33.52
C PRO A 611 4.05 6.85 -33.58
N PRO A 612 4.44 8.01 -34.14
CA PRO A 612 5.79 8.53 -34.00
C PRO A 612 6.14 8.70 -32.50
N PRO A 613 7.41 8.49 -32.10
CA PRO A 613 7.83 8.66 -30.72
C PRO A 613 7.44 10.05 -30.19
N SER A 614 7.07 10.13 -28.91
CA SER A 614 6.74 11.39 -28.25
C SER A 614 7.97 12.33 -28.21
N SER A 615 7.78 13.64 -28.05
CA SER A 615 8.85 14.65 -28.05
C SER A 615 9.90 14.55 -26.93
N GLY A 616 9.80 13.59 -26.02
CA GLY A 616 10.73 13.44 -24.89
C GLY A 616 12.08 12.86 -25.31
N THR A 617 13.12 13.14 -24.52
CA THR A 617 14.45 12.53 -24.68
C THR A 617 14.68 11.44 -23.63
N VAL A 618 15.26 10.31 -24.03
CA VAL A 618 15.81 9.31 -23.10
C VAL A 618 17.32 9.48 -23.02
N THR A 619 17.84 9.78 -21.82
CA THR A 619 19.27 9.86 -21.54
C THR A 619 19.68 8.74 -20.60
N ILE A 620 20.65 7.92 -20.99
CA ILE A 620 21.20 6.86 -20.14
C ILE A 620 22.70 7.06 -19.96
N THR A 621 23.12 7.18 -18.70
CA THR A 621 24.53 7.30 -18.31
C THR A 621 24.91 6.17 -17.36
N ALA A 622 25.87 5.34 -17.76
CA ALA A 622 26.39 4.24 -16.96
C ALA A 622 27.90 4.43 -16.69
N GLY A 623 28.35 4.22 -15.46
CA GLY A 623 29.78 4.11 -15.14
C GLY A 623 30.39 2.79 -15.67
N GLY A 624 29.56 1.77 -15.84
CA GLY A 624 29.86 0.48 -16.46
C GLY A 624 29.33 0.37 -17.89
N ASN A 625 28.63 -0.74 -18.16
CA ASN A 625 27.99 -1.05 -19.44
C ASN A 625 26.54 -0.56 -19.50
N ILE A 626 26.03 -0.33 -20.70
CA ILE A 626 24.59 -0.29 -20.98
C ILE A 626 24.25 -1.59 -21.74
N GLU A 627 23.37 -2.41 -21.19
CA GLU A 627 23.04 -3.74 -21.74
C GLU A 627 21.53 -3.94 -21.81
N ASP A 628 21.07 -4.73 -22.77
CA ASP A 628 19.71 -5.26 -22.80
C ASP A 628 19.45 -6.16 -21.56
N ASN A 629 18.28 -6.07 -20.95
CA ASN A 629 17.87 -6.94 -19.84
C ASN A 629 17.17 -8.25 -20.25
N TYR A 630 17.19 -8.64 -21.52
CA TYR A 630 16.58 -9.86 -22.05
C TYR A 630 15.10 -9.97 -21.64
N ASP A 631 14.25 -9.19 -22.31
CA ASP A 631 12.87 -9.59 -22.41
C ASP A 631 12.77 -10.89 -23.25
N GLN A 632 11.73 -11.69 -23.06
CA GLN A 632 11.55 -12.93 -23.81
C GLN A 632 11.00 -12.67 -25.23
N ASN A 633 11.17 -11.47 -25.81
CA ASN A 633 10.65 -11.17 -27.15
C ASN A 633 11.52 -11.81 -28.22
N SER A 634 11.31 -13.11 -28.35
CA SER A 634 11.74 -13.96 -29.46
C SER A 634 11.22 -13.52 -30.85
N ASN A 635 10.53 -12.38 -30.95
CA ASN A 635 10.11 -11.78 -32.20
C ASN A 635 10.48 -10.27 -32.23
N PRO A 636 11.51 -9.85 -33.01
CA PRO A 636 12.02 -8.47 -33.14
C PRO A 636 11.01 -7.42 -33.63
N ASP A 637 9.73 -7.79 -33.82
CA ASP A 637 8.76 -7.00 -34.57
C ASP A 637 7.89 -6.08 -33.69
N ASP A 638 7.71 -6.35 -32.39
CA ASP A 638 6.60 -5.76 -31.63
C ASP A 638 6.97 -4.90 -30.40
N ILE A 639 8.16 -5.03 -29.79
CA ILE A 639 8.54 -4.35 -28.53
C ILE A 639 10.04 -3.99 -28.58
N TYR A 640 10.36 -2.70 -28.40
CA TYR A 640 11.72 -2.14 -28.30
C TYR A 640 12.21 -2.09 -26.83
N ASP A 641 13.51 -1.92 -26.59
CA ASP A 641 14.00 -1.60 -25.25
C ASP A 641 13.77 -0.12 -24.91
N ILE A 642 13.95 0.77 -25.90
CA ILE A 642 13.89 2.22 -25.73
C ILE A 642 13.13 2.89 -26.89
N ASN A 643 12.13 3.71 -26.55
CA ASN A 643 11.32 4.49 -27.50
C ASN A 643 11.20 5.97 -27.10
N ALA A 644 11.80 6.87 -27.87
CA ALA A 644 11.80 8.33 -27.62
C ALA A 644 12.06 9.15 -28.89
N ASP A 645 11.79 10.46 -28.90
CA ASP A 645 12.16 11.31 -30.05
C ASP A 645 13.68 11.33 -30.23
N ASN A 646 14.38 11.50 -29.11
CA ASN A 646 15.85 11.48 -29.06
C ASN A 646 16.34 10.48 -28.01
N ILE A 647 17.38 9.72 -28.34
CA ILE A 647 18.06 8.80 -27.43
C ILE A 647 19.53 9.22 -27.30
N VAL A 648 20.00 9.34 -26.07
CA VAL A 648 21.37 9.72 -25.71
C VAL A 648 21.97 8.66 -24.81
N LEU A 649 23.03 7.99 -25.28
CA LEU A 649 23.71 6.92 -24.54
C LEU A 649 25.15 7.30 -24.18
N SER A 650 25.55 7.02 -22.94
CA SER A 650 26.91 7.23 -22.44
C SER A 650 27.32 6.14 -21.46
N ALA A 651 28.23 5.25 -21.87
CA ALA A 651 28.77 4.19 -21.02
C ALA A 651 30.25 4.45 -20.67
N GLY A 652 30.65 4.04 -19.46
CA GLY A 652 32.06 3.99 -19.07
C GLY A 652 32.84 2.88 -19.78
N ARG A 653 32.12 1.87 -20.28
CA ARG A 653 32.59 0.72 -21.04
C ARG A 653 31.72 0.51 -22.28
N ASP A 654 30.96 -0.58 -22.34
CA ASP A 654 30.31 -1.07 -23.55
C ASP A 654 28.84 -0.69 -23.65
N ILE A 655 28.29 -0.64 -24.88
CA ILE A 655 26.87 -0.40 -25.15
C ILE A 655 26.35 -1.53 -26.06
N GLY A 656 25.51 -2.42 -25.52
CA GLY A 656 24.84 -3.47 -26.28
C GLY A 656 25.76 -4.57 -26.87
N SER A 657 27.05 -4.58 -26.53
CA SER A 657 28.04 -5.57 -27.00
C SER A 657 28.35 -6.69 -25.98
N GLY A 658 27.52 -6.84 -24.95
CA GLY A 658 27.61 -7.93 -23.98
C GLY A 658 27.27 -9.30 -24.58
N SER A 659 27.18 -10.35 -23.75
CA SER A 659 26.78 -11.70 -24.20
C SER A 659 25.30 -11.81 -24.64
N LYS A 660 24.57 -10.69 -24.58
CA LYS A 660 23.13 -10.57 -24.86
C LYS A 660 22.90 -9.95 -26.25
N ALA A 661 21.64 -9.82 -26.65
CA ALA A 661 21.27 -9.20 -27.93
C ALA A 661 21.69 -7.71 -27.97
N PRO A 662 21.83 -7.12 -29.17
CA PRO A 662 21.97 -5.67 -29.29
C PRO A 662 20.76 -4.96 -28.66
N ILE A 663 20.99 -3.74 -28.16
CA ILE A 663 19.89 -2.93 -27.60
C ILE A 663 18.96 -2.49 -28.73
N GLU A 664 17.66 -2.67 -28.54
CA GLU A 664 16.62 -2.35 -29.51
C GLU A 664 16.04 -0.93 -29.31
N LEU A 665 16.20 -0.08 -30.32
CA LEU A 665 15.94 1.35 -30.23
C LEU A 665 14.92 1.81 -31.27
N ARG A 666 14.09 2.79 -30.90
CA ARG A 666 13.26 3.55 -31.83
C ARG A 666 13.35 5.04 -31.52
N SER A 667 13.87 5.81 -32.47
CA SER A 667 14.04 7.26 -32.33
C SER A 667 14.08 8.01 -33.67
N ASN A 668 13.90 9.33 -33.61
CA ASN A 668 14.22 10.21 -34.73
C ASN A 668 15.67 10.69 -34.66
N GLY A 669 16.24 10.80 -33.45
CA GLY A 669 17.63 11.15 -33.20
C GLY A 669 18.32 10.17 -32.25
N LEU A 670 19.52 9.72 -32.62
CA LEU A 670 20.38 8.89 -31.78
C LEU A 670 21.75 9.56 -31.61
N SER A 671 22.18 9.73 -30.36
CA SER A 671 23.50 10.27 -30.01
C SER A 671 24.22 9.33 -29.04
N ILE A 672 25.46 8.99 -29.37
CA ILE A 672 26.34 8.22 -28.49
C ILE A 672 27.48 9.12 -28.04
N ILE A 673 27.49 9.47 -26.76
CA ILE A 673 28.49 10.38 -26.20
C ILE A 673 29.78 9.62 -25.88
N LYS A 674 29.65 8.38 -25.36
CA LYS A 674 30.78 7.56 -24.94
C LYS A 674 30.41 6.08 -24.96
N GLY A 675 31.31 5.24 -25.48
CA GLY A 675 31.27 3.78 -25.40
C GLY A 675 32.54 3.19 -26.03
N ASN A 676 33.00 2.04 -25.53
CA ASN A 676 34.11 1.30 -26.12
C ASN A 676 33.59 0.48 -27.30
N ASP A 677 32.95 -0.65 -27.04
CA ASP A 677 32.24 -1.42 -28.06
C ASP A 677 30.76 -1.04 -28.07
N VAL A 678 30.22 -0.80 -29.27
CA VAL A 678 28.81 -0.43 -29.48
C VAL A 678 28.15 -1.42 -30.42
N SER A 679 27.01 -1.97 -30.02
CA SER A 679 26.17 -2.84 -30.86
C SER A 679 24.68 -2.55 -30.64
N LEU A 680 24.02 -2.03 -31.67
CA LEU A 680 22.66 -1.49 -31.60
C LEU A 680 21.77 -2.03 -32.73
N PHE A 681 20.48 -2.18 -32.43
CA PHE A 681 19.41 -2.36 -33.40
C PHE A 681 18.49 -1.14 -33.34
N HIS A 682 18.21 -0.51 -34.48
CA HIS A 682 17.35 0.66 -34.56
C HIS A 682 16.23 0.46 -35.59
N LYS A 683 15.04 1.02 -35.33
CA LYS A 683 13.92 1.01 -36.29
C LYS A 683 13.44 2.42 -36.63
N GLY A 684 13.23 2.64 -37.92
CA GLY A 684 12.88 3.94 -38.49
C GLY A 684 14.05 4.60 -39.21
N ASN A 685 13.77 5.74 -39.82
CA ASN A 685 14.81 6.53 -40.50
C ASN A 685 15.72 7.18 -39.47
N LEU A 686 17.03 7.09 -39.70
CA LEU A 686 18.03 7.61 -38.77
C LEU A 686 19.11 8.41 -39.50
N ASP A 687 19.43 9.58 -38.95
CA ASP A 687 20.62 10.35 -39.28
C ASP A 687 21.58 10.30 -38.08
N PHE A 688 22.68 9.56 -38.23
CA PHE A 688 23.62 9.31 -37.14
C PHE A 688 24.78 10.31 -37.15
N GLY A 689 24.96 10.98 -36.01
CA GLY A 689 25.89 12.11 -35.82
C GLY A 689 27.36 11.75 -35.59
N GLY A 690 27.73 10.47 -35.66
CA GLY A 690 29.12 10.00 -35.52
C GLY A 690 29.41 9.29 -34.19
N PHE A 691 30.57 8.63 -34.11
CA PHE A 691 31.01 7.86 -32.96
C PHE A 691 32.55 7.77 -32.89
N SER A 692 33.09 7.68 -31.67
CA SER A 692 34.50 7.32 -31.46
C SER A 692 34.65 6.28 -30.36
N GLY A 693 35.30 5.15 -30.65
CA GLY A 693 35.45 4.05 -29.68
C GLY A 693 36.34 2.91 -30.17
N GLU A 694 36.10 1.69 -29.67
CA GLU A 694 36.84 0.48 -30.04
C GLU A 694 36.21 -0.21 -31.24
N SER A 695 34.91 -0.51 -31.23
CA SER A 695 34.16 -1.06 -32.37
C SER A 695 32.74 -0.49 -32.44
N PHE A 696 32.14 -0.50 -33.63
CA PHE A 696 30.80 0.03 -33.85
C PHE A 696 29.98 -0.89 -34.77
N SER A 697 28.82 -1.33 -34.28
CA SER A 697 27.85 -2.13 -35.02
C SER A 697 26.46 -1.50 -34.90
N LEU A 698 25.83 -1.22 -36.04
CA LEU A 698 24.47 -0.69 -36.10
C LEU A 698 23.69 -1.41 -37.19
N THR A 699 22.58 -2.05 -36.79
CA THR A 699 21.56 -2.57 -37.71
C THR A 699 20.35 -1.64 -37.68
N ASN A 700 19.92 -1.13 -38.84
CA ASN A 700 18.79 -0.21 -38.95
C ASN A 700 17.68 -0.77 -39.85
N ALA A 701 16.45 -0.84 -39.32
CA ALA A 701 15.24 -1.13 -40.08
C ALA A 701 14.59 0.18 -40.56
N GLY A 702 15.20 0.78 -41.58
CA GLY A 702 14.84 2.09 -42.16
C GLY A 702 16.03 2.73 -42.87
N ASP A 703 15.80 3.90 -43.51
CA ASP A 703 16.89 4.62 -44.17
C ASP A 703 17.94 5.06 -43.13
N LEU A 704 19.21 4.73 -43.35
CA LEU A 704 20.32 5.14 -42.49
C LEU A 704 21.22 6.12 -43.23
N THR A 705 21.40 7.31 -42.66
CA THR A 705 22.39 8.29 -43.09
C THR A 705 23.47 8.42 -42.01
N ILE A 706 24.73 8.34 -42.39
CA ILE A 706 25.86 8.67 -41.50
C ILE A 706 26.36 10.06 -41.87
N SER A 707 26.05 11.05 -41.04
CA SER A 707 26.42 12.46 -41.27
C SER A 707 27.60 12.94 -40.43
N GLY A 708 27.98 12.20 -39.39
CA GLY A 708 29.19 12.47 -38.60
C GLY A 708 30.20 11.33 -38.67
N ASP A 709 31.46 11.66 -38.41
CA ASP A 709 32.57 10.70 -38.52
C ASP A 709 32.42 9.55 -37.52
N ILE A 710 32.71 8.33 -37.97
CA ILE A 710 32.88 7.14 -37.13
C ILE A 710 34.35 6.77 -37.13
N THR A 711 35.00 6.84 -35.97
CA THR A 711 36.43 6.53 -35.79
C THR A 711 36.60 5.46 -34.71
N THR A 712 37.04 4.27 -35.11
CA THR A 712 37.23 3.12 -34.21
C THR A 712 38.67 2.60 -34.26
N SER A 713 39.03 1.70 -33.33
CA SER A 713 40.29 0.93 -33.39
C SER A 713 40.11 -0.52 -33.84
N GLY A 714 38.87 -0.95 -34.02
CA GLY A 714 38.40 -2.24 -34.50
C GLY A 714 37.27 -2.04 -35.51
N ASP A 715 36.40 -3.03 -35.65
CA ASP A 715 35.49 -3.11 -36.81
C ASP A 715 34.36 -2.07 -36.80
N ILE A 716 33.94 -1.67 -38.00
CA ILE A 716 32.73 -0.88 -38.25
C ILE A 716 31.77 -1.72 -39.09
N ASN A 717 30.61 -2.06 -38.54
CA ASN A 717 29.58 -2.87 -39.17
C ASN A 717 28.28 -2.08 -39.28
N LEU A 718 27.87 -1.72 -40.49
CA LEU A 718 26.61 -1.01 -40.75
C LEU A 718 25.72 -1.87 -41.62
N SER A 719 24.51 -2.16 -41.14
CA SER A 719 23.54 -2.96 -41.88
C SER A 719 22.19 -2.25 -41.93
N VAL A 720 21.58 -2.16 -43.10
CA VAL A 720 20.19 -1.72 -43.25
C VAL A 720 19.32 -2.84 -43.81
N ILE A 721 18.13 -3.02 -43.23
CA ILE A 721 17.20 -4.14 -43.50
C ILE A 721 15.79 -3.62 -43.78
N GLU A 722 14.93 -4.44 -44.42
CA GLU A 722 13.53 -4.11 -44.80
C GLU A 722 13.37 -3.15 -46.00
N ASP A 723 14.21 -3.30 -47.03
CA ASP A 723 14.25 -2.47 -48.25
C ASP A 723 14.67 -0.97 -48.14
N PRO A 724 15.45 -0.50 -47.14
CA PRO A 724 15.95 0.88 -47.07
C PRO A 724 17.34 1.09 -47.70
N ASN A 725 17.75 2.36 -47.76
CA ASN A 725 19.04 2.80 -48.28
C ASN A 725 20.04 3.10 -47.14
N LEU A 726 21.32 2.83 -47.39
CA LEU A 726 22.45 3.23 -46.56
C LEU A 726 23.22 4.35 -47.26
N THR A 727 23.26 5.55 -46.68
CA THR A 727 24.00 6.71 -47.19
C THR A 727 25.13 7.08 -46.24
N ILE A 728 26.35 7.17 -46.76
CA ILE A 728 27.54 7.62 -46.02
C ILE A 728 27.92 9.01 -46.53
N ASN A 729 27.92 10.01 -45.64
CA ASN A 729 28.29 11.41 -45.92
C ASN A 729 29.48 11.88 -45.09
N ALA A 730 30.16 10.97 -44.40
CA ALA A 730 31.20 11.26 -43.42
C ALA A 730 32.35 10.24 -43.51
N THR A 731 33.36 10.40 -42.66
CA THR A 731 34.52 9.50 -42.58
C THR A 731 34.16 8.25 -41.77
N LEU A 732 34.47 7.06 -42.28
CA LEU A 732 34.53 5.82 -41.51
C LEU A 732 36.00 5.39 -41.41
N ASP A 733 36.63 5.54 -40.25
CA ASP A 733 38.03 5.13 -39.99
C ASP A 733 38.06 4.03 -38.94
N SER A 734 38.32 2.78 -39.34
CA SER A 734 38.36 1.63 -38.42
C SER A 734 39.70 1.44 -37.70
N GLY A 735 40.70 2.29 -37.99
CA GLY A 735 41.98 2.28 -37.29
C GLY A 735 42.82 1.00 -37.41
N GLY A 736 42.41 0.04 -38.25
CA GLY A 736 43.03 -1.27 -38.41
C GLY A 736 42.03 -2.44 -38.50
N GLY A 737 40.76 -2.23 -38.12
CA GLY A 737 39.68 -3.22 -38.24
C GLY A 737 39.02 -3.24 -39.63
N ASP A 738 38.04 -4.11 -39.82
CA ASP A 738 37.28 -4.20 -41.07
C ASP A 738 36.14 -3.18 -41.11
N VAL A 739 35.76 -2.74 -42.31
CA VAL A 739 34.55 -1.94 -42.54
C VAL A 739 33.58 -2.74 -43.41
N SER A 740 32.42 -3.07 -42.86
CA SER A 740 31.39 -3.85 -43.55
C SER A 740 30.10 -3.04 -43.66
N LEU A 741 29.65 -2.82 -44.89
CA LEU A 741 28.41 -2.14 -45.23
C LEU A 741 27.44 -3.14 -45.88
N SER A 742 26.21 -3.20 -45.40
CA SER A 742 25.16 -4.07 -45.94
C SER A 742 23.86 -3.28 -46.11
N ALA A 743 23.23 -3.40 -47.26
CA ALA A 743 21.91 -2.85 -47.51
C ALA A 743 21.08 -3.78 -48.38
N THR A 744 19.76 -3.68 -48.26
CA THR A 744 18.81 -4.43 -49.10
C THR A 744 18.41 -3.69 -50.37
N ARG A 745 18.76 -2.39 -50.52
CA ARG A 745 18.31 -1.56 -51.65
C ARG A 745 19.38 -0.65 -52.27
N HIS A 746 20.16 0.08 -51.47
CA HIS A 746 21.18 0.98 -52.03
C HIS A 746 22.25 1.25 -50.98
N ILE A 747 23.52 1.17 -51.37
CA ILE A 747 24.64 1.74 -50.63
C ILE A 747 25.16 2.93 -51.44
N LEU A 748 25.11 4.12 -50.84
CA LEU A 748 25.59 5.37 -51.43
C LEU A 748 26.73 5.95 -50.59
N LEU A 749 27.90 6.14 -51.21
CA LEU A 749 28.98 6.95 -50.68
C LEU A 749 28.91 8.33 -51.36
N ASP A 750 28.54 9.36 -50.61
CA ASP A 750 28.30 10.71 -51.11
C ASP A 750 29.14 11.77 -50.36
N ASN A 751 29.08 13.04 -50.77
CA ASN A 751 29.64 14.21 -50.07
C ASN A 751 31.08 14.04 -49.53
N PHE A 752 32.00 13.53 -50.35
CA PHE A 752 33.40 13.25 -49.95
C PHE A 752 33.55 12.23 -48.82
N ALA A 753 32.62 11.27 -48.71
CA ALA A 753 32.74 10.12 -47.81
C ALA A 753 34.09 9.43 -47.99
N LEU A 754 34.76 9.19 -46.86
CA LEU A 754 36.09 8.62 -46.81
C LEU A 754 36.05 7.36 -45.93
N ILE A 755 36.28 6.21 -46.53
CA ILE A 755 36.38 4.93 -45.82
C ILE A 755 37.86 4.60 -45.66
N MET A 756 38.36 4.48 -44.43
CA MET A 756 39.75 4.15 -44.11
C MET A 756 39.80 2.92 -43.22
N THR A 757 40.50 1.87 -43.65
CA THR A 757 40.65 0.66 -42.81
C THR A 757 42.06 0.47 -42.23
N ARG A 758 43.06 1.16 -42.79
CA ARG A 758 44.48 1.07 -42.40
C ARG A 758 45.02 -0.37 -42.31
N GLY A 759 44.53 -1.26 -43.16
CA GLY A 759 44.99 -2.65 -43.30
C GLY A 759 43.89 -3.69 -43.12
N GLY A 760 42.73 -3.33 -42.56
CA GLY A 760 41.53 -4.17 -42.56
C GLY A 760 40.83 -4.20 -43.93
N ASN A 761 39.86 -5.08 -44.10
CA ASN A 761 39.12 -5.23 -45.35
C ASN A 761 37.94 -4.25 -45.42
N PHE A 762 37.56 -3.87 -46.64
CA PHE A 762 36.30 -3.20 -46.90
C PHE A 762 35.35 -4.14 -47.65
N THR A 763 34.14 -4.31 -47.14
CA THR A 763 33.07 -5.10 -47.77
C THR A 763 31.82 -4.26 -47.91
N ALA A 764 31.25 -4.21 -49.11
CA ALA A 764 29.95 -3.60 -49.38
C ALA A 764 29.01 -4.59 -50.08
N GLN A 765 27.87 -4.90 -49.46
CA GLN A 765 26.83 -5.78 -50.01
C GLN A 765 25.51 -5.00 -50.14
N ALA A 766 25.20 -4.51 -51.33
CA ALA A 766 24.08 -3.59 -51.52
C ALA A 766 22.72 -4.24 -51.88
N ASP A 767 22.71 -5.56 -52.09
CA ASP A 767 21.51 -6.39 -52.29
C ASP A 767 21.54 -7.60 -51.32
N SER A 768 21.58 -7.33 -50.02
CA SER A 768 21.78 -8.36 -48.99
C SER A 768 20.61 -9.33 -48.82
N ASN A 769 19.40 -8.97 -49.28
CA ASN A 769 18.24 -9.85 -49.33
C ASN A 769 18.06 -10.57 -50.68
N ASN A 770 18.96 -10.34 -51.65
CA ASN A 770 18.97 -10.99 -52.97
C ASN A 770 17.64 -10.81 -53.73
N ASN A 771 17.06 -9.61 -53.69
CA ASN A 771 15.79 -9.29 -54.32
C ASN A 771 15.95 -8.64 -55.71
N TYR A 772 17.19 -8.52 -56.22
CA TYR A 772 17.53 -7.97 -57.55
C TYR A 772 17.27 -6.47 -57.74
N ILE A 773 17.29 -5.66 -56.68
CA ILE A 773 17.15 -4.20 -56.81
C ILE A 773 18.30 -3.40 -56.20
N GLY A 774 19.20 -4.07 -55.47
CA GLY A 774 20.19 -3.42 -54.63
C GLY A 774 21.39 -2.88 -55.38
N THR A 775 21.62 -1.56 -55.41
CA THR A 775 22.74 -0.94 -56.15
C THR A 775 23.84 -0.41 -55.23
N TYR A 776 25.06 -0.26 -55.75
CA TYR A 776 26.16 0.42 -55.04
C TYR A 776 26.61 1.64 -55.85
N THR A 777 26.73 2.80 -55.20
CA THR A 777 27.17 4.04 -55.87
C THR A 777 28.25 4.74 -55.05
N MET A 778 29.38 5.05 -55.68
CA MET A 778 30.40 5.97 -55.17
C MET A 778 30.40 7.25 -56.00
N ASN A 779 29.98 8.37 -55.40
CA ASN A 779 29.99 9.66 -56.09
C ASN A 779 31.41 10.24 -56.24
N PRO A 780 31.64 11.14 -57.21
CA PRO A 780 32.94 11.79 -57.38
C PRO A 780 33.43 12.45 -56.08
N GLY A 781 34.69 12.19 -55.71
CA GLY A 781 35.30 12.73 -54.49
C GLY A 781 35.13 11.86 -53.24
N SER A 782 34.32 10.78 -53.29
CA SER A 782 34.37 9.73 -52.28
C SER A 782 35.59 8.83 -52.46
N GLU A 783 36.08 8.24 -51.38
CA GLU A 783 37.28 7.40 -51.36
C GLU A 783 37.12 6.19 -50.44
N VAL A 784 37.58 5.03 -50.90
CA VAL A 784 37.79 3.82 -50.09
C VAL A 784 39.28 3.53 -50.08
N ASP A 785 39.92 3.59 -48.91
CA ASP A 785 41.35 3.36 -48.70
C ASP A 785 41.60 2.25 -47.67
N THR A 786 42.02 1.09 -48.16
CA THR A 786 42.38 -0.06 -47.30
C THR A 786 43.89 -0.23 -47.08
N ALA A 787 44.71 0.70 -47.58
CA ALA A 787 46.15 0.53 -47.72
C ALA A 787 46.99 1.58 -47.00
N SER A 788 46.55 2.84 -46.98
CA SER A 788 47.35 3.93 -46.42
C SER A 788 47.62 3.73 -44.93
N GLY A 789 48.89 3.83 -44.56
CA GLY A 789 49.34 3.65 -43.18
C GLY A 789 49.45 2.18 -42.72
N ALA A 790 49.11 1.21 -43.58
CA ALA A 790 49.16 -0.22 -43.26
C ALA A 790 50.50 -0.86 -43.66
N ALA A 791 50.98 -1.82 -42.87
CA ALA A 791 52.09 -2.71 -43.27
C ALA A 791 51.63 -3.79 -44.26
N THR A 792 50.37 -4.22 -44.13
CA THR A 792 49.68 -5.16 -45.01
C THR A 792 48.36 -4.52 -45.42
N PRO A 793 48.21 -4.07 -46.67
CA PRO A 793 46.93 -3.56 -47.18
C PRO A 793 45.81 -4.61 -47.16
N GLY A 794 44.60 -4.19 -46.80
CA GLY A 794 43.42 -5.07 -46.81
C GLY A 794 42.75 -5.15 -48.19
N SER A 795 41.86 -6.11 -48.39
CA SER A 795 41.15 -6.28 -49.66
C SER A 795 39.83 -5.50 -49.69
N VAL A 796 39.31 -5.28 -50.91
CA VAL A 796 38.01 -4.65 -51.17
C VAL A 796 37.08 -5.66 -51.84
N LEU A 797 35.85 -5.80 -51.33
CA LEU A 797 34.78 -6.57 -51.93
C LEU A 797 33.53 -5.70 -52.10
N ILE A 798 33.07 -5.52 -53.34
CA ILE A 798 31.80 -4.84 -53.66
C ILE A 798 30.89 -5.84 -54.37
N SER A 799 29.69 -6.03 -53.82
CA SER A 799 28.68 -6.95 -54.33
C SER A 799 27.33 -6.25 -54.42
N ALA A 800 26.75 -6.18 -55.61
CA ALA A 800 25.48 -5.48 -55.88
C ALA A 800 24.75 -6.04 -57.12
N ASP A 801 23.54 -5.55 -57.38
CA ASP A 801 22.85 -5.71 -58.67
C ASP A 801 23.50 -4.85 -59.77
N ASP A 802 23.94 -3.64 -59.43
CA ASP A 802 24.80 -2.82 -60.28
C ASP A 802 25.71 -1.95 -59.41
N ALA A 803 26.89 -1.60 -59.92
CA ALA A 803 27.87 -0.81 -59.19
C ALA A 803 28.36 0.37 -60.03
N GLU A 804 28.10 1.59 -59.56
CA GLU A 804 28.56 2.85 -60.18
C GLU A 804 29.74 3.41 -59.38
N ILE A 805 30.95 3.45 -59.97
CA ILE A 805 32.19 3.80 -59.24
C ILE A 805 32.85 5.05 -59.83
N TYR A 806 32.39 6.22 -59.38
CA TYR A 806 32.98 7.52 -59.76
C TYR A 806 33.97 8.07 -58.73
N GLY A 807 33.98 7.50 -57.52
CA GLY A 807 34.97 7.75 -56.47
C GLY A 807 36.19 6.84 -56.58
N THR A 808 37.22 7.08 -55.77
CA THR A 808 38.49 6.33 -55.82
C THR A 808 38.48 5.13 -54.87
N VAL A 809 38.99 3.97 -55.32
CA VAL A 809 39.20 2.79 -54.48
C VAL A 809 40.69 2.44 -54.48
N PHE A 810 41.36 2.58 -53.33
CA PHE A 810 42.79 2.32 -53.16
C PHE A 810 43.02 1.16 -52.19
N SER A 811 43.49 0.02 -52.70
CA SER A 811 43.82 -1.16 -51.88
C SER A 811 45.30 -1.52 -51.88
N GLY A 812 46.16 -0.73 -52.54
CA GLY A 812 47.61 -0.95 -52.52
C GLY A 812 47.99 -2.32 -53.11
N SER A 813 48.49 -3.24 -52.29
CA SER A 813 48.76 -4.63 -52.69
C SER A 813 47.63 -5.62 -52.38
N GLY A 814 46.55 -5.15 -51.75
CA GLY A 814 45.35 -5.94 -51.48
C GLY A 814 44.47 -6.08 -52.72
N ASP A 815 43.74 -7.18 -52.80
CA ASP A 815 42.88 -7.48 -53.95
C ASP A 815 41.61 -6.62 -53.96
N ILE A 816 41.07 -6.36 -55.15
CA ILE A 816 39.75 -5.74 -55.34
C ILE A 816 38.87 -6.75 -56.06
N THR A 817 37.71 -7.07 -55.49
CA THR A 817 36.69 -7.92 -56.12
C THR A 817 35.41 -7.12 -56.30
N ILE A 818 34.90 -7.10 -57.52
CA ILE A 818 33.60 -6.52 -57.85
C ILE A 818 32.77 -7.61 -58.51
N ALA A 819 31.64 -7.96 -57.93
CA ALA A 819 30.81 -9.05 -58.43
C ALA A 819 29.32 -8.70 -58.40
N PRO A 820 28.54 -9.22 -59.36
CA PRO A 820 27.10 -9.26 -59.21
C PRO A 820 26.69 -10.26 -58.13
N ASN A 821 25.59 -9.99 -57.41
CA ASN A 821 25.08 -10.92 -56.39
C ASN A 821 24.55 -12.24 -56.98
N LEU A 822 24.07 -12.23 -58.23
CA LEU A 822 23.37 -13.35 -58.87
C LEU A 822 23.80 -13.54 -60.35
N ASP A 823 23.10 -14.38 -61.09
CA ASP A 823 23.43 -14.89 -62.43
C ASP A 823 23.18 -13.89 -63.59
N GLN A 824 23.58 -12.64 -63.40
CA GLN A 824 23.40 -11.60 -64.40
C GLN A 824 24.62 -11.43 -65.32
N THR A 825 24.35 -11.03 -66.56
CA THR A 825 25.39 -10.70 -67.55
C THR A 825 26.11 -9.43 -67.14
N ILE A 826 27.44 -9.48 -67.12
CA ILE A 826 28.33 -8.36 -66.85
C ILE A 826 28.72 -7.70 -68.17
N GLY A 827 28.52 -6.39 -68.28
CA GLY A 827 28.98 -5.58 -69.40
C GLY A 827 30.21 -4.77 -69.01
N LEU A 828 31.32 -4.92 -69.72
CA LEU A 828 32.58 -4.22 -69.43
C LEU A 828 33.01 -3.34 -70.59
N GLY A 829 33.52 -2.13 -70.29
CA GLY A 829 34.13 -1.24 -71.30
C GLY A 829 33.15 -0.65 -72.33
N GLY A 830 31.83 -0.76 -72.10
CA GLY A 830 30.79 -0.49 -73.12
C GLY A 830 29.96 -1.73 -73.48
N GLY A 831 30.35 -2.89 -72.95
CA GLY A 831 29.63 -4.15 -73.08
C GLY A 831 28.17 -4.10 -72.58
N ILE A 832 27.31 -4.92 -73.17
CA ILE A 832 25.91 -5.09 -72.81
C ILE A 832 25.82 -6.09 -71.65
N GLY A 833 25.36 -5.62 -70.51
CA GLY A 833 25.03 -6.40 -69.33
C GLY A 833 23.99 -5.69 -68.49
N ALA A 834 23.48 -6.34 -67.45
CA ALA A 834 22.66 -5.69 -66.43
C ALA A 834 23.57 -5.00 -65.41
N PHE A 835 24.57 -5.73 -64.90
CA PHE A 835 25.73 -5.20 -64.18
C PHE A 835 26.72 -4.57 -65.16
N ARG A 836 27.06 -3.30 -65.01
CA ARG A 836 27.93 -2.56 -65.95
C ARG A 836 29.11 -1.94 -65.24
N LEU A 837 30.30 -2.05 -65.86
CA LEU A 837 31.47 -1.28 -65.48
C LEU A 837 32.13 -0.69 -66.74
N SER A 838 32.24 0.62 -66.79
CA SER A 838 32.97 1.35 -67.83
C SER A 838 34.47 1.35 -67.59
N ASP A 839 35.25 1.70 -68.61
CA ASP A 839 36.70 1.84 -68.49
C ASP A 839 37.09 2.92 -67.46
N ASP A 840 36.35 4.03 -67.42
CA ASP A 840 36.54 5.12 -66.44
C ASP A 840 36.30 4.63 -65.00
N GLU A 841 35.32 3.75 -64.78
CA GLU A 841 35.07 3.17 -63.45
C GLU A 841 36.18 2.20 -63.04
N LEU A 842 36.71 1.42 -63.99
CA LEU A 842 37.84 0.54 -63.73
C LEU A 842 39.11 1.34 -63.42
N ASP A 843 39.32 2.49 -64.06
CA ASP A 843 40.45 3.40 -63.78
C ASP A 843 40.51 3.83 -62.32
N ASN A 844 39.35 4.04 -61.71
CA ASN A 844 39.21 4.42 -60.30
C ASN A 844 39.60 3.31 -59.30
N LEU A 845 39.80 2.06 -59.77
CA LEU A 845 40.20 0.91 -58.95
C LEU A 845 41.73 0.77 -58.93
N MET A 846 42.36 1.31 -57.89
CA MET A 846 43.81 1.38 -57.73
C MET A 846 44.35 0.22 -56.86
N THR A 847 44.73 -0.87 -57.52
CA THR A 847 45.41 -2.03 -56.91
C THR A 847 46.62 -2.49 -57.71
N THR A 848 47.64 -2.96 -57.00
CA THR A 848 48.77 -3.76 -57.54
C THR A 848 48.60 -5.26 -57.29
N GLY A 849 47.61 -5.64 -56.49
CA GLY A 849 47.13 -7.01 -56.33
C GLY A 849 46.26 -7.45 -57.52
N LEU A 850 45.31 -8.35 -57.27
CA LEU A 850 44.37 -8.84 -58.27
C LEU A 850 43.08 -8.01 -58.28
N LEU A 851 42.69 -7.53 -59.46
CA LEU A 851 41.36 -7.00 -59.74
C LEU A 851 40.49 -8.13 -60.30
N THR A 852 39.53 -8.60 -59.51
CA THR A 852 38.57 -9.64 -59.92
C THR A 852 37.24 -9.01 -60.28
N ILE A 853 36.73 -9.34 -61.46
CA ILE A 853 35.40 -8.94 -61.92
C ILE A 853 34.58 -10.20 -62.18
N GLY A 854 33.41 -10.25 -61.53
CA GLY A 854 32.51 -11.39 -61.60
C GLY A 854 32.82 -12.49 -60.59
N SER A 855 32.10 -13.61 -60.74
CA SER A 855 32.18 -14.76 -59.86
C SER A 855 31.74 -16.02 -60.61
N SER A 856 31.91 -17.21 -60.02
CA SER A 856 31.42 -18.45 -60.62
C SER A 856 29.88 -18.51 -60.71
N SER A 857 29.16 -17.63 -60.01
CA SER A 857 27.69 -17.51 -60.10
C SER A 857 27.24 -16.44 -61.08
N ALA A 858 28.13 -15.58 -61.60
CA ALA A 858 27.77 -14.55 -62.57
C ALA A 858 27.33 -15.15 -63.91
N GLY A 859 26.46 -14.44 -64.63
CA GLY A 859 26.12 -14.73 -66.02
C GLY A 859 27.25 -14.37 -66.98
N ASP A 860 26.98 -14.35 -68.28
CA ASP A 860 27.98 -14.06 -69.32
C ASP A 860 28.75 -12.75 -69.06
N ILE A 861 30.00 -12.65 -69.51
CA ILE A 861 30.74 -11.39 -69.56
C ILE A 861 30.82 -10.94 -71.02
N SER A 862 30.27 -9.76 -71.32
CA SER A 862 30.36 -9.10 -72.61
C SER A 862 31.32 -7.92 -72.52
N ILE A 863 32.32 -7.88 -73.36
CA ILE A 863 33.45 -6.96 -73.29
C ILE A 863 33.48 -6.08 -74.54
N ASP A 864 33.67 -4.78 -74.37
CA ASP A 864 33.95 -3.82 -75.46
C ASP A 864 35.38 -3.28 -75.26
N ASP A 865 35.58 -1.99 -74.99
CA ASP A 865 36.92 -1.41 -74.83
C ASP A 865 37.32 -1.26 -73.34
N ILE A 866 38.28 -2.06 -72.87
CA ILE A 866 38.89 -1.95 -71.52
C ILE A 866 40.40 -1.69 -71.65
N THR A 867 40.87 -0.52 -71.18
CA THR A 867 42.28 -0.10 -71.24
C THR A 867 42.88 0.07 -69.84
N GLN A 868 43.40 -1.00 -69.26
CA GLN A 868 43.87 -1.04 -67.87
C GLN A 868 45.37 -1.42 -67.74
N PRO A 869 46.29 -0.62 -68.34
CA PRO A 869 47.70 -0.96 -68.39
C PRO A 869 48.32 -1.05 -66.99
N GLY A 870 49.07 -2.13 -66.73
CA GLY A 870 49.72 -2.34 -65.43
C GLY A 870 48.86 -3.07 -64.39
N LYS A 871 47.56 -3.32 -64.64
CA LYS A 871 46.70 -4.07 -63.72
C LYS A 871 46.76 -5.58 -63.97
N ASN A 872 46.60 -6.36 -62.91
CA ASN A 872 46.38 -7.81 -62.99
C ASN A 872 44.88 -8.07 -62.86
N ILE A 873 44.24 -8.60 -63.90
CA ILE A 873 42.79 -8.74 -63.98
C ILE A 873 42.39 -10.22 -64.03
N ALA A 874 41.38 -10.60 -63.23
CA ALA A 874 40.67 -11.86 -63.36
C ALA A 874 39.21 -11.61 -63.74
N LEU A 875 38.77 -12.19 -64.85
CA LEU A 875 37.36 -12.23 -65.24
C LEU A 875 36.82 -13.63 -64.96
N ILE A 876 35.83 -13.73 -64.07
CA ILE A 876 35.28 -15.01 -63.62
C ILE A 876 33.77 -15.02 -63.88
N THR A 877 33.28 -16.06 -64.54
CA THR A 877 31.86 -16.21 -64.88
C THR A 877 31.41 -17.66 -64.88
N GLY A 878 30.13 -17.88 -64.52
CA GLY A 878 29.42 -19.14 -64.74
C GLY A 878 28.94 -19.34 -66.20
N GLY A 879 29.11 -18.33 -67.05
CA GLY A 879 28.70 -18.28 -68.46
C GLY A 879 29.87 -18.31 -69.45
N LYS A 880 29.77 -17.54 -70.53
CA LYS A 880 30.85 -17.31 -71.53
C LYS A 880 31.46 -15.92 -71.37
N ILE A 881 32.70 -15.76 -71.83
CA ILE A 881 33.35 -14.46 -72.01
C ILE A 881 33.42 -14.17 -73.51
N GLN A 882 32.87 -13.03 -73.94
CA GLN A 882 32.79 -12.67 -75.37
C GLN A 882 33.08 -11.18 -75.59
N GLU A 883 33.68 -10.86 -76.73
CA GLU A 883 33.71 -9.49 -77.25
C GLU A 883 32.33 -9.06 -77.77
N GLN A 884 32.08 -7.75 -77.72
CA GLN A 884 30.92 -7.08 -78.24
C GLN A 884 31.30 -6.31 -79.49
N GLY A 885 30.95 -6.84 -80.65
CA GLY A 885 31.27 -6.19 -81.91
C GLY A 885 31.73 -7.19 -82.96
N VAL A 886 32.21 -6.67 -84.07
CA VAL A 886 32.84 -7.43 -85.18
C VAL A 886 34.05 -6.68 -85.72
N ASP A 887 34.63 -5.77 -84.92
CA ASP A 887 35.88 -5.13 -85.30
C ASP A 887 37.08 -5.99 -84.88
N PHE A 888 38.28 -5.46 -85.08
CA PHE A 888 39.54 -6.14 -84.79
C PHE A 888 40.36 -5.25 -83.84
N GLY A 889 39.66 -4.57 -82.94
CA GLY A 889 40.20 -3.65 -81.95
C GLY A 889 41.11 -4.38 -80.97
N THR A 890 41.42 -3.75 -79.84
CA THR A 890 42.00 -4.48 -78.72
C THR A 890 41.06 -4.25 -77.57
N GLU A 891 40.30 -5.26 -77.22
CA GLU A 891 39.23 -5.15 -76.23
C GLU A 891 39.78 -5.12 -74.80
N ILE A 892 40.91 -5.77 -74.54
CA ILE A 892 41.52 -5.79 -73.19
C ILE A 892 43.00 -5.47 -73.24
N VAL A 893 43.39 -4.35 -72.64
CA VAL A 893 44.79 -4.02 -72.32
C VAL A 893 45.01 -4.20 -70.83
N ALA A 894 45.95 -5.05 -70.42
CA ALA A 894 46.29 -5.28 -69.01
C ALA A 894 47.74 -5.78 -68.84
N GLN A 895 48.27 -5.84 -67.61
CA GLN A 895 49.56 -6.49 -67.38
C GLN A 895 49.43 -8.01 -67.42
N SER A 896 48.56 -8.55 -66.57
CA SER A 896 48.26 -9.97 -66.49
C SER A 896 46.75 -10.17 -66.57
N LEU A 897 46.30 -11.18 -67.30
CA LEU A 897 44.89 -11.49 -67.49
C LEU A 897 44.61 -12.96 -67.19
N SER A 898 43.59 -13.22 -66.37
CA SER A 898 43.03 -14.54 -66.11
C SER A 898 41.58 -14.56 -66.57
N LEU A 899 41.24 -15.46 -67.50
CA LEU A 899 39.87 -15.63 -67.98
C LEU A 899 39.32 -16.99 -67.54
N GLN A 900 38.25 -17.00 -66.74
CA GLN A 900 37.64 -18.22 -66.22
C GLN A 900 36.16 -18.27 -66.61
N ALA A 901 35.79 -19.27 -67.42
CA ALA A 901 34.44 -19.42 -67.96
C ALA A 901 33.97 -20.88 -67.94
N VAL A 902 32.68 -21.10 -68.21
CA VAL A 902 32.07 -22.44 -68.32
C VAL A 902 31.73 -22.79 -69.76
N SER A 903 31.24 -21.83 -70.55
CA SER A 903 30.69 -22.06 -71.89
C SER A 903 31.46 -21.37 -73.03
N GLY A 904 32.71 -20.98 -72.77
CA GLY A 904 33.69 -20.54 -73.75
C GLY A 904 34.21 -19.12 -73.55
N ILE A 905 35.34 -18.84 -74.19
CA ILE A 905 36.10 -17.58 -74.14
C ILE A 905 36.39 -17.17 -75.59
N GLY A 906 35.85 -16.05 -76.06
CA GLY A 906 35.84 -15.74 -77.50
C GLY A 906 34.94 -16.71 -78.30
N SER A 907 33.85 -17.19 -77.69
CA SER A 907 32.86 -18.05 -78.34
C SER A 907 31.94 -17.24 -79.26
N GLY A 908 32.52 -16.76 -80.36
CA GLY A 908 31.86 -15.98 -81.41
C GLY A 908 32.96 -15.47 -82.32
N ASN A 909 33.44 -14.28 -81.99
CA ASN A 909 34.68 -13.69 -82.47
C ASN A 909 35.80 -13.87 -81.41
N ALA A 910 37.06 -13.62 -81.78
CA ALA A 910 38.20 -13.93 -80.93
C ALA A 910 38.53 -12.72 -80.08
N LEU A 911 38.63 -12.87 -78.76
CA LEU A 911 38.91 -11.73 -77.89
C LEU A 911 40.32 -11.17 -78.18
N GLU A 912 40.40 -9.95 -78.71
CA GLU A 912 41.66 -9.26 -78.93
C GLU A 912 42.18 -8.67 -77.61
N THR A 913 43.46 -8.94 -77.32
CA THR A 913 44.08 -8.57 -76.04
C THR A 913 45.47 -7.98 -76.25
N GLU A 914 45.93 -7.15 -75.33
CA GLU A 914 47.33 -6.74 -75.20
C GLU A 914 47.76 -6.96 -73.74
N VAL A 915 48.27 -8.17 -73.47
CA VAL A 915 48.68 -8.60 -72.13
C VAL A 915 50.06 -9.28 -72.15
N GLN A 916 50.79 -9.19 -71.04
CA GLN A 916 52.10 -9.83 -70.90
C GLN A 916 51.99 -11.26 -70.38
N ASN A 917 51.07 -11.50 -69.43
CA ASN A 917 50.82 -12.80 -68.83
C ASN A 917 49.35 -13.17 -69.02
N LEU A 918 49.09 -14.39 -69.50
CA LEU A 918 47.72 -14.86 -69.72
C LEU A 918 47.53 -16.25 -69.10
N SER A 919 46.41 -16.39 -68.37
CA SER A 919 45.81 -17.66 -68.04
C SER A 919 44.35 -17.72 -68.52
N VAL A 920 43.91 -18.90 -68.94
CA VAL A 920 42.56 -19.15 -69.44
C VAL A 920 42.10 -20.51 -68.95
N TYR A 921 40.86 -20.58 -68.47
CA TYR A 921 40.22 -21.82 -68.03
C TYR A 921 38.79 -21.87 -68.54
N ASN A 922 38.47 -22.90 -69.33
CA ASN A 922 37.11 -23.14 -69.79
C ASN A 922 36.63 -24.53 -69.35
N SER A 923 35.73 -24.57 -68.37
CA SER A 923 35.48 -25.80 -67.59
C SER A 923 34.54 -26.81 -68.25
N ALA A 924 33.68 -26.43 -69.22
CA ALA A 924 32.69 -27.35 -69.79
C ALA A 924 32.63 -27.39 -71.32
N SER A 925 32.22 -26.32 -72.00
CA SER A 925 31.95 -26.32 -73.45
C SER A 925 32.29 -24.99 -74.11
N GLY A 926 32.25 -24.91 -75.44
CA GLY A 926 32.64 -23.70 -76.18
C GLY A 926 34.13 -23.64 -76.54
N ASN A 927 34.51 -22.65 -77.34
CA ASN A 927 35.89 -22.48 -77.79
C ASN A 927 36.65 -21.53 -76.86
N ILE A 928 37.98 -21.61 -76.87
CA ILE A 928 38.86 -20.53 -76.43
C ILE A 928 39.47 -19.90 -77.69
N LYS A 929 39.16 -18.64 -77.96
CA LYS A 929 39.70 -17.85 -79.09
C LYS A 929 40.17 -16.49 -78.57
N ILE A 930 41.48 -16.27 -78.60
CA ILE A 930 42.10 -15.03 -78.11
C ILE A 930 43.20 -14.64 -79.10
N ASN A 931 43.21 -13.36 -79.46
CA ASN A 931 44.22 -12.76 -80.32
C ASN A 931 45.04 -11.74 -79.50
N ASN A 932 46.18 -12.17 -78.95
CA ASN A 932 47.05 -11.25 -78.22
C ASN A 932 47.99 -10.50 -79.16
N SER A 933 48.02 -9.18 -79.06
CA SER A 933 49.02 -8.33 -79.68
C SER A 933 50.24 -8.17 -78.74
N GLY A 934 51.46 -8.33 -79.27
CA GLY A 934 52.69 -8.21 -78.48
C GLY A 934 53.25 -9.53 -77.92
N LEU A 935 54.18 -9.42 -76.96
CA LEU A 935 54.85 -10.56 -76.33
C LEU A 935 53.95 -11.16 -75.25
N LEU A 936 53.72 -12.48 -75.33
CA LEU A 936 52.81 -13.20 -74.45
C LEU A 936 53.53 -14.33 -73.70
N ASN A 937 53.39 -14.34 -72.38
CA ASN A 937 53.72 -15.48 -71.53
C ASN A 937 52.42 -16.18 -71.12
N ILE A 938 52.26 -17.43 -71.53
CA ILE A 938 51.22 -18.30 -70.97
C ILE A 938 51.76 -18.87 -69.67
N THR A 939 51.20 -18.43 -68.53
CA THR A 939 51.71 -18.77 -67.20
C THR A 939 50.57 -18.79 -66.17
N GLU A 940 50.90 -19.05 -64.91
CA GLU A 940 49.91 -18.97 -63.83
C GLU A 940 49.55 -17.52 -63.54
N VAL A 941 48.27 -17.19 -63.66
CA VAL A 941 47.69 -15.88 -63.28
C VAL A 941 46.45 -16.17 -62.45
N ALA A 942 46.30 -15.47 -61.31
CA ALA A 942 45.18 -15.64 -60.38
C ALA A 942 44.92 -17.10 -59.95
N GLY A 943 45.98 -17.89 -59.75
CA GLY A 943 45.87 -19.31 -59.35
C GLY A 943 45.44 -20.27 -60.47
N VAL A 944 45.29 -19.78 -61.70
CA VAL A 944 44.93 -20.58 -62.89
C VAL A 944 46.16 -20.82 -63.74
N ALA A 945 46.48 -22.09 -64.00
CA ALA A 945 47.71 -22.49 -64.70
C ALA A 945 47.59 -22.37 -66.23
N GLY A 946 48.10 -21.30 -66.85
CA GLY A 946 48.27 -21.23 -68.30
C GLY A 946 46.95 -21.41 -69.07
N VAL A 947 46.85 -22.42 -69.96
CA VAL A 947 45.63 -22.70 -70.75
C VAL A 947 45.08 -24.07 -70.35
N VAL A 948 43.89 -24.11 -69.74
CA VAL A 948 43.25 -25.35 -69.23
C VAL A 948 41.85 -25.56 -69.80
#